data_AF-A0A9D0HG60-F1
#
_entry.id   AF-A0A9D0HG60-F1
#
_cell.length_a   1.000
_cell.length_b   1.000
_cell.length_c   1.000
_cell.angle_alpha   90.00
_cell.angle_beta   90.00
_cell.angle_gamma   90.00
#
_symmetry.space_group_name_H-M   'P 1'
#
loop_
_entity.id
_entity.type
_entity.pdbx_description
1 polymer ?
#
loop_
_entity_poly.entity_id
_entity_poly.type
_entity_poly.pdbx_seq_one_letter_code
_entity_poly.pdbx_strand_id
1 'polypeptide(L)'
;MDVELLSPLPTRLVLWQSPADEWRVTVVSKVSYLLQPGTARIKEDPLELIFEDEHLDGDPECSVYAPSDLAPAKARADVILTGSAYAPRGKPVERLVARILVGDISKSIVVTGWRAVAQDGSIHGGAPFSSMQLSYEAAAGGPGSDNPVGLLPDARDSYGRVLLPTIYKENQVPAVGKTVDPVGLGAIGRRWPTRRARLGRHEKDFDVDNWRSNPLPADFDMGYFNVAPSDQQLSALSPTEALVLHNLNATNATLITRLPGIQPAVFIAQSDGRRVHMKADTLWIDSNRAIATLTFRSHMKVSGPKQNLTFVVTSEHVERPVSWKHVRQQRSKATVHKPPLGGAPAHTVDLPTIEDSTGLLVMPVAAPLPFSKRGAGGGRESAPSPARLPFDAPSKAQDPLQTTHHNWSPAPALPPPASPWANDGNTASGRGPATRMRNADPLAKPAPAVALSAPPAPSSARATGPVVAAADLLSLLWVHPDCAARIRRVKAYKSILDALDNRPVDWALDDAAPAAEQMLLDDRREVFEVMAEASPNGYEGLAAALRSGCREDGKFVPQLVLVRAELSTPFDAKARLKAMITTVKPLLADDADASDLGAAVANAERFLGAADELVSKSVLEGYAHQIQQAFEAEDRPLPKHYLG
;
A
#
# COMPACT_ATOMS: atom_id res chain seq x y z
N MET A 1 25.84 -6.56 16.90
CA MET A 1 26.02 -6.70 15.44
C MET A 1 25.57 -5.41 14.81
N ASP A 2 26.36 -4.88 13.88
CA ASP A 2 26.15 -3.55 13.33
C ASP A 2 26.03 -3.59 11.81
N VAL A 3 25.38 -2.58 11.24
CA VAL A 3 25.28 -2.37 9.79
C VAL A 3 25.88 -1.01 9.47
N GLU A 4 26.77 -0.99 8.48
CA GLU A 4 27.39 0.21 7.95
C GLU A 4 26.94 0.37 6.48
N LEU A 5 26.21 1.44 6.19
CA LEU A 5 25.67 1.71 4.86
C LEU A 5 26.60 2.66 4.11
N LEU A 6 27.13 2.21 2.97
CA LEU A 6 27.90 3.03 2.02
C LEU A 6 27.06 3.42 0.79
N SER A 7 25.81 2.97 0.73
CA SER A 7 24.81 3.32 -0.27
C SER A 7 23.46 3.57 0.41
N PRO A 8 22.51 4.27 -0.23
CA PRO A 8 21.21 4.57 0.39
C PRO A 8 20.26 3.36 0.45
N LEU A 9 20.74 2.12 0.25
CA LEU A 9 19.90 0.93 0.26
C LEU A 9 19.40 0.60 1.69
N PRO A 10 18.09 0.69 1.97
CA PRO A 10 17.54 0.36 3.28
C PRO A 10 17.87 -1.08 3.62
N THR A 11 18.54 -1.29 4.75
CA THR A 11 19.06 -2.60 5.15
C THR A 11 18.91 -2.81 6.65
N ARG A 12 18.52 -4.03 7.04
CA ARG A 12 18.35 -4.40 8.45
C ARG A 12 18.81 -5.84 8.69
N LEU A 13 19.18 -6.11 9.94
CA LEU A 13 19.48 -7.44 10.45
C LEU A 13 18.28 -7.99 11.20
N VAL A 14 17.97 -9.26 10.98
CA VAL A 14 16.96 -10.02 11.73
C VAL A 14 17.68 -11.18 12.39
N LEU A 15 17.71 -11.19 13.72
CA LEU A 15 18.25 -12.31 14.50
C LEU A 15 17.12 -13.28 14.86
N TRP A 16 17.36 -14.58 14.73
CA TRP A 16 16.38 -15.64 15.01
C TRP A 16 17.06 -16.99 15.27
N GLN A 17 16.30 -17.94 15.81
CA GLN A 17 16.73 -19.33 16.01
C GLN A 17 16.03 -20.25 15.00
N SER A 18 16.84 -21.04 14.30
CA SER A 18 16.36 -21.95 13.25
C SER A 18 15.71 -23.23 13.81
N PRO A 19 15.03 -24.03 12.97
CA PRO A 19 14.51 -25.35 13.35
C PRO A 19 15.55 -26.30 13.97
N ALA A 20 16.84 -26.09 13.69
CA ALA A 20 17.95 -26.84 14.27
C ALA A 20 18.49 -26.22 15.57
N ASP A 21 17.75 -25.28 16.18
CA ASP A 21 18.14 -24.48 17.35
C ASP A 21 19.48 -23.72 17.20
N GLU A 22 19.84 -23.41 15.95
CA GLU A 22 21.01 -22.58 15.66
C GLU A 22 20.63 -21.11 15.58
N TRP A 23 21.39 -20.25 16.24
CA TRP A 23 21.30 -18.81 16.04
C TRP A 23 21.70 -18.43 14.61
N ARG A 24 20.84 -17.64 13.96
CA ARG A 24 21.07 -17.11 12.62
C ARG A 24 20.80 -15.62 12.58
N VAL A 25 21.56 -14.93 11.74
CA VAL A 25 21.30 -13.55 11.35
C VAL A 25 20.91 -13.53 9.88
N THR A 26 19.81 -12.86 9.57
CA THR A 26 19.36 -12.56 8.21
C THR A 26 19.65 -11.10 7.91
N VAL A 27 20.38 -10.84 6.83
CA VAL A 27 20.54 -9.52 6.25
C VAL A 27 19.42 -9.33 5.23
N VAL A 28 18.62 -8.28 5.40
CA VAL A 28 17.53 -7.90 4.48
C VAL A 28 17.85 -6.54 3.90
N SER A 29 17.87 -6.40 2.58
CA SER A 29 18.13 -5.14 1.89
C SER A 29 17.15 -4.95 0.74
N LYS A 30 16.69 -3.73 0.50
CA LYS A 30 15.65 -3.42 -0.50
C LYS A 30 16.14 -2.43 -1.54
N VAL A 31 15.81 -2.69 -2.81
CA VAL A 31 15.99 -1.74 -3.92
C VAL A 31 14.62 -1.29 -4.41
N SER A 32 14.43 0.01 -4.65
CA SER A 32 13.19 0.59 -5.16
C SER A 32 13.37 1.09 -6.58
N TYR A 33 12.35 0.92 -7.43
CA TYR A 33 12.37 1.29 -8.83
C TYR A 33 11.11 2.08 -9.22
N LEU A 34 11.28 3.04 -10.13
CA LEU A 34 10.21 3.64 -10.90
C LEU A 34 10.00 2.79 -12.17
N LEU A 35 8.77 2.31 -12.37
CA LEU A 35 8.40 1.50 -13.51
C LEU A 35 8.09 2.39 -14.71
N GLN A 36 8.79 2.12 -15.81
CA GLN A 36 8.64 2.85 -17.08
C GLN A 36 8.92 1.89 -18.26
N PRO A 37 8.42 2.19 -19.47
CA PRO A 37 8.68 1.34 -20.64
C PRO A 37 10.18 1.11 -20.89
N GLY A 38 10.54 -0.09 -21.29
CA GLY A 38 11.92 -0.48 -21.56
C GLY A 38 12.65 -0.93 -20.29
N THR A 39 13.30 -0.01 -19.59
CA THR A 39 14.09 -0.32 -18.39
C THR A 39 13.62 0.54 -17.23
N ALA A 40 13.28 -0.10 -16.12
CA ALA A 40 12.92 0.58 -14.87
C ALA A 40 14.11 1.38 -14.33
N ARG A 41 13.83 2.53 -13.72
CA ARG A 41 14.87 3.38 -13.13
C ARG A 41 14.96 3.13 -11.65
N ILE A 42 16.15 3.21 -11.08
CA ILE A 42 16.29 3.22 -9.62
C ILE A 42 15.57 4.47 -9.07
N LYS A 43 14.82 4.30 -7.99
CA LYS A 43 14.18 5.41 -7.29
C LYS A 43 15.27 6.12 -6.46
N GLU A 44 15.42 7.42 -6.66
CA GLU A 44 16.45 8.24 -5.97
C GLU A 44 16.19 8.36 -4.47
N ASP A 45 14.91 8.36 -4.09
CA ASP A 45 14.42 8.31 -2.72
C ASP A 45 13.88 6.89 -2.44
N PRO A 46 14.70 5.95 -1.92
CA PRO A 46 14.29 4.56 -1.79
C PRO A 46 13.19 4.40 -0.73
N LEU A 47 12.25 3.49 -0.97
CA LEU A 47 11.26 3.12 0.03
C LEU A 47 11.92 2.39 1.20
N GLU A 48 11.51 2.72 2.42
CA GLU A 48 11.99 2.07 3.63
C GLU A 48 11.60 0.58 3.69
N LEU A 49 12.26 -0.14 4.62
CA LEU A 49 11.86 -1.50 4.95
C LEU A 49 10.55 -1.47 5.73
N ILE A 50 9.66 -2.41 5.40
CA ILE A 50 8.37 -2.58 6.05
C ILE A 50 8.55 -3.61 7.16
N PHE A 51 8.21 -3.21 8.38
CA PHE A 51 8.50 -3.99 9.58
C PHE A 51 7.39 -5.01 9.86
N GLU A 52 6.15 -4.56 9.73
CA GLU A 52 4.94 -5.35 9.88
C GLU A 52 4.03 -5.17 8.67
N ASP A 53 3.09 -6.08 8.48
CA ASP A 53 2.20 -6.02 7.32
C ASP A 53 1.38 -4.72 7.38
N GLU A 54 1.49 -3.89 6.36
CA GLU A 54 0.62 -2.73 6.14
C GLU A 54 -0.65 -3.23 5.44
N HIS A 55 -1.80 -2.87 6.00
CA HIS A 55 -3.09 -3.31 5.49
C HIS A 55 -3.80 -2.17 4.77
N LEU A 56 -4.73 -2.52 3.88
CA LEU A 56 -5.52 -1.54 3.16
C LEU A 56 -6.27 -0.63 4.15
N ASP A 57 -6.22 0.68 3.91
CA ASP A 57 -6.76 1.73 4.79
C ASP A 57 -6.26 1.72 6.24
N GLY A 58 -5.17 0.97 6.51
CA GLY A 58 -4.63 0.78 7.85
C GLY A 58 -5.45 -0.17 8.74
N ASP A 59 -6.41 -0.90 8.16
CA ASP A 59 -7.29 -1.83 8.89
C ASP A 59 -6.72 -3.27 8.86
N PRO A 60 -6.31 -3.86 10.01
CA PRO A 60 -5.80 -5.23 10.07
C PRO A 60 -6.78 -6.30 9.57
N GLU A 61 -8.07 -6.00 9.49
CA GLU A 61 -9.10 -6.92 8.98
C GLU A 61 -9.22 -6.86 7.45
N CYS A 62 -8.48 -5.97 6.78
CA CYS A 62 -8.45 -5.85 5.33
C CYS A 62 -7.27 -6.59 4.70
N SER A 63 -7.18 -6.54 3.37
CA SER A 63 -6.08 -7.09 2.58
C SER A 63 -4.73 -6.48 2.99
N VAL A 64 -3.68 -7.29 2.97
CA VAL A 64 -2.30 -6.78 3.11
C VAL A 64 -1.94 -5.95 1.87
N TYR A 65 -1.77 -4.64 2.05
CA TYR A 65 -1.34 -3.70 1.03
C TYR A 65 0.16 -3.83 0.75
N ALA A 66 0.97 -3.99 1.80
CA ALA A 66 2.40 -4.21 1.67
C ALA A 66 2.89 -5.14 2.81
N PRO A 67 3.48 -6.30 2.48
CA PRO A 67 3.90 -7.26 3.50
C PRO A 67 5.20 -6.84 4.18
N SER A 68 5.43 -7.35 5.39
CA SER A 68 6.71 -7.21 6.08
C SER A 68 7.89 -7.74 5.24
N ASP A 69 8.98 -6.99 5.21
CA ASP A 69 10.23 -7.42 4.60
C ASP A 69 11.03 -8.39 5.49
N LEU A 70 10.68 -8.49 6.77
CA LEU A 70 11.55 -9.02 7.81
C LEU A 70 11.33 -10.52 8.09
N ALA A 71 10.97 -11.28 7.06
CA ALA A 71 10.98 -12.74 7.09
C ALA A 71 12.42 -13.28 7.34
N PRO A 72 12.60 -14.37 8.10
CA PRO A 72 13.92 -14.94 8.38
C PRO A 72 14.58 -15.49 7.11
N ALA A 73 13.80 -16.20 6.30
CA ALA A 73 14.18 -16.70 4.98
C ALA A 73 12.90 -17.10 4.24
N LYS A 74 12.96 -17.17 2.91
CA LYS A 74 11.86 -17.65 2.07
C LYS A 74 12.30 -18.86 1.26
N ALA A 75 11.40 -19.85 1.13
CA ALA A 75 11.66 -21.08 0.38
C ALA A 75 11.56 -20.86 -1.14
N ARG A 76 10.73 -19.89 -1.55
CA ARG A 76 10.51 -19.45 -2.93
C ARG A 76 10.61 -17.93 -3.02
N ALA A 77 10.75 -17.41 -4.23
CA ALA A 77 10.69 -15.97 -4.49
C ALA A 77 9.25 -15.55 -4.77
N ASP A 78 8.77 -14.49 -4.10
CA ASP A 78 7.39 -14.01 -4.20
C ASP A 78 7.25 -12.89 -5.26
N VAL A 79 6.22 -12.95 -6.10
CA VAL A 79 5.81 -11.82 -6.97
C VAL A 79 4.42 -11.38 -6.57
N ILE A 80 4.28 -10.17 -6.05
CA ILE A 80 2.98 -9.63 -5.60
C ILE A 80 2.72 -8.26 -6.20
N LEU A 81 1.45 -7.94 -6.39
CA LEU A 81 0.99 -6.65 -6.89
C LEU A 81 -0.16 -6.12 -6.05
N THR A 82 -0.06 -4.85 -5.68
CA THR A 82 -1.15 -4.05 -5.11
C THR A 82 -1.41 -2.80 -5.96
N GLY A 83 -2.58 -2.18 -5.75
CA GLY A 83 -3.02 -1.01 -6.52
C GLY A 83 -4.27 -1.31 -7.33
N SER A 84 -4.37 -0.75 -8.53
CA SER A 84 -5.55 -0.82 -9.40
C SER A 84 -5.25 -1.46 -10.75
N ALA A 85 -6.31 -1.96 -11.39
CA ALA A 85 -6.34 -2.19 -12.82
C ALA A 85 -6.93 -0.97 -13.54
N TYR A 86 -6.43 -0.71 -14.74
CA TYR A 86 -6.75 0.49 -15.52
C TYR A 86 -7.31 0.13 -16.88
N ALA A 87 -8.39 0.78 -17.25
CA ALA A 87 -8.98 0.63 -18.57
C ALA A 87 -8.06 1.23 -19.65
N PRO A 88 -7.89 0.58 -20.81
CA PRO A 88 -7.00 1.05 -21.86
C PRO A 88 -7.32 2.50 -22.28
N ARG A 89 -6.29 3.36 -22.27
CA ARG A 89 -6.39 4.78 -22.65
C ARG A 89 -7.41 5.57 -21.80
N GLY A 90 -7.71 5.11 -20.59
CA GLY A 90 -8.66 5.76 -19.67
C GLY A 90 -10.13 5.69 -20.10
N LYS A 91 -10.46 4.94 -21.16
CA LYS A 91 -11.84 4.81 -21.65
C LYS A 91 -12.60 3.84 -20.74
N PRO A 92 -13.72 4.25 -20.11
CA PRO A 92 -14.47 3.36 -19.22
C PRO A 92 -14.88 2.05 -19.91
N VAL A 93 -14.72 0.93 -19.21
CA VAL A 93 -15.10 -0.42 -19.67
C VAL A 93 -15.91 -1.13 -18.60
N GLU A 94 -16.78 -2.04 -18.99
CA GLU A 94 -17.56 -2.88 -18.05
C GLU A 94 -16.72 -4.04 -17.48
N ARG A 95 -15.75 -4.50 -18.27
CA ARG A 95 -14.90 -5.65 -17.99
C ARG A 95 -13.53 -5.46 -18.63
N LEU A 96 -12.48 -5.82 -17.90
CA LEU A 96 -11.13 -5.99 -18.45
C LEU A 96 -10.43 -7.22 -17.87
N VAL A 97 -9.32 -7.61 -18.51
CA VAL A 97 -8.39 -8.61 -17.98
C VAL A 97 -7.12 -7.90 -17.54
N ALA A 98 -6.73 -8.07 -16.28
CA ALA A 98 -5.44 -7.65 -15.77
C ALA A 98 -4.50 -8.86 -15.75
N ARG A 99 -3.25 -8.69 -16.20
CA ARG A 99 -2.29 -9.80 -16.30
C ARG A 99 -0.87 -9.38 -15.93
N ILE A 100 -0.21 -10.20 -15.11
CA ILE A 100 1.22 -10.09 -14.81
C ILE A 100 1.98 -11.24 -15.49
N LEU A 101 3.14 -10.90 -16.08
CA LEU A 101 4.14 -11.87 -16.50
C LEU A 101 5.50 -11.48 -15.92
N VAL A 102 6.10 -12.40 -15.16
CA VAL A 102 7.39 -12.23 -14.47
C VAL A 102 8.06 -13.59 -14.39
N GLY A 103 9.25 -13.77 -14.99
CA GLY A 103 9.88 -15.09 -15.06
C GLY A 103 8.98 -16.11 -15.77
N ASP A 104 8.68 -17.23 -15.09
CA ASP A 104 7.76 -18.27 -15.56
C ASP A 104 6.30 -18.06 -15.10
N ILE A 105 6.01 -17.00 -14.34
CA ILE A 105 4.63 -16.64 -13.94
C ILE A 105 3.92 -16.00 -15.13
N SER A 106 2.70 -16.47 -15.38
CA SER A 106 1.71 -15.83 -16.24
C SER A 106 0.34 -15.96 -15.56
N LYS A 107 -0.11 -14.89 -14.90
CA LYS A 107 -1.36 -14.89 -14.14
C LYS A 107 -2.28 -13.78 -14.63
N SER A 108 -3.50 -14.15 -15.01
CA SER A 108 -4.59 -13.21 -15.32
C SER A 108 -5.75 -13.31 -14.36
N ILE A 109 -6.39 -12.17 -14.13
CA ILE A 109 -7.67 -12.02 -13.45
C ILE A 109 -8.60 -11.19 -14.31
N VAL A 110 -9.89 -11.45 -14.19
CA VAL A 110 -10.94 -10.62 -14.76
C VAL A 110 -11.36 -9.61 -13.71
N VAL A 111 -11.58 -8.38 -14.15
CA VAL A 111 -12.04 -7.26 -13.31
C VAL A 111 -13.30 -6.67 -13.93
N THR A 112 -14.36 -6.53 -13.13
CA THR A 112 -15.63 -5.88 -13.52
C THR A 112 -16.03 -4.79 -12.53
N GLY A 113 -17.04 -3.98 -12.87
CA GLY A 113 -17.73 -3.15 -11.88
C GLY A 113 -18.43 -3.98 -10.79
N TRP A 114 -18.78 -3.34 -9.67
CA TRP A 114 -19.58 -3.93 -8.59
C TRP A 114 -20.97 -4.30 -9.08
N ARG A 115 -21.35 -5.58 -8.93
CA ARG A 115 -22.61 -6.12 -9.43
C ARG A 115 -23.32 -6.87 -8.32
N ALA A 116 -24.64 -6.74 -8.25
CA ALA A 116 -25.47 -7.48 -7.31
C ALA A 116 -26.66 -8.12 -8.04
N VAL A 117 -27.05 -9.31 -7.62
CA VAL A 117 -28.23 -10.01 -8.14
C VAL A 117 -29.41 -9.78 -7.20
N ALA A 118 -30.49 -9.19 -7.71
CA ALA A 118 -31.72 -8.97 -6.95
C ALA A 118 -32.50 -10.28 -6.76
N GLN A 119 -33.55 -10.21 -5.92
CA GLN A 119 -34.39 -11.37 -5.60
C GLN A 119 -35.12 -11.93 -6.84
N ASP A 120 -35.41 -11.08 -7.83
CA ASP A 120 -36.02 -11.45 -9.10
C ASP A 120 -35.02 -12.05 -10.11
N GLY A 121 -33.74 -12.17 -9.73
CA GLY A 121 -32.66 -12.68 -10.57
C GLY A 121 -32.04 -11.65 -11.51
N SER A 122 -32.51 -10.40 -11.51
CA SER A 122 -31.91 -9.33 -12.30
C SER A 122 -30.54 -8.90 -11.75
N ILE A 123 -29.61 -8.55 -12.63
CA ILE A 123 -28.27 -8.07 -12.25
C ILE A 123 -28.27 -6.55 -12.28
N HIS A 124 -27.96 -5.93 -11.15
CA HIS A 124 -27.79 -4.49 -10.99
C HIS A 124 -26.32 -4.11 -10.80
N GLY A 125 -25.99 -2.85 -11.08
CA GLY A 125 -24.64 -2.31 -10.99
C GLY A 125 -23.83 -2.56 -12.26
N GLY A 126 -22.51 -2.71 -12.11
CA GLY A 126 -21.60 -2.97 -13.23
C GLY A 126 -21.31 -1.72 -14.07
N ALA A 127 -21.43 -0.52 -13.49
CA ALA A 127 -21.11 0.72 -14.19
C ALA A 127 -19.71 0.65 -14.82
N PRO A 128 -19.54 1.11 -16.07
CA PRO A 128 -18.23 1.18 -16.71
C PRO A 128 -17.24 1.97 -15.84
N PHE A 129 -16.01 1.47 -15.74
CA PHE A 129 -14.97 2.07 -14.91
C PHE A 129 -13.71 2.33 -15.72
N SER A 130 -12.99 3.41 -15.37
CA SER A 130 -11.66 3.72 -15.91
C SER A 130 -10.55 3.10 -15.07
N SER A 131 -10.78 2.88 -13.77
CA SER A 131 -9.91 2.14 -12.87
C SER A 131 -10.71 1.36 -11.83
N MET A 132 -10.15 0.26 -11.34
CA MET A 132 -10.73 -0.56 -10.28
C MET A 132 -9.63 -1.06 -9.36
N GLN A 133 -9.78 -0.87 -8.05
CA GLN A 133 -8.83 -1.36 -7.06
C GLN A 133 -8.77 -2.89 -7.07
N LEU A 134 -7.55 -3.43 -7.00
CA LEU A 134 -7.29 -4.86 -6.92
C LEU A 134 -7.09 -5.24 -5.46
N SER A 135 -8.14 -5.79 -4.87
CA SER A 135 -8.15 -6.16 -3.45
C SER A 135 -8.86 -7.50 -3.25
N TYR A 136 -8.58 -8.20 -2.15
CA TYR A 136 -9.18 -9.50 -1.90
C TYR A 136 -10.65 -9.41 -1.44
N GLU A 137 -11.07 -8.26 -0.92
CA GLU A 137 -12.47 -7.94 -0.57
C GLU A 137 -13.38 -7.98 -1.79
N ALA A 138 -12.82 -7.71 -2.98
CA ALA A 138 -13.51 -7.73 -4.26
C ALA A 138 -13.60 -9.14 -4.89
N ALA A 139 -12.92 -10.14 -4.32
CA ALA A 139 -12.88 -11.51 -4.80
C ALA A 139 -13.82 -12.44 -4.01
N ALA A 140 -14.07 -13.65 -4.53
CA ALA A 140 -14.79 -14.68 -3.78
C ALA A 140 -14.03 -15.05 -2.49
N GLY A 141 -14.74 -15.36 -1.41
CA GLY A 141 -14.14 -15.73 -0.15
C GLY A 141 -15.11 -15.69 1.04
N GLY A 142 -14.69 -15.01 2.10
CA GLY A 142 -15.41 -14.88 3.36
C GLY A 142 -14.82 -15.75 4.47
N PRO A 143 -15.24 -15.53 5.73
CA PRO A 143 -14.71 -16.22 6.90
C PRO A 143 -14.66 -17.75 6.72
N GLY A 144 -13.50 -18.35 7.04
CA GLY A 144 -13.27 -19.79 6.91
C GLY A 144 -12.83 -20.27 5.52
N SER A 145 -12.84 -19.41 4.50
CA SER A 145 -12.25 -19.70 3.19
C SER A 145 -10.77 -19.29 3.11
N ASP A 146 -10.07 -19.67 2.04
CA ASP A 146 -8.69 -19.23 1.76
C ASP A 146 -8.55 -17.69 1.65
N ASN A 147 -9.65 -16.99 1.37
CA ASN A 147 -9.73 -15.53 1.37
C ASN A 147 -10.75 -15.05 2.44
N PRO A 148 -10.34 -14.91 3.71
CA PRO A 148 -11.26 -14.60 4.80
C PRO A 148 -11.95 -13.24 4.69
N VAL A 149 -11.37 -12.30 3.94
CA VAL A 149 -11.88 -10.92 3.77
C VAL A 149 -12.73 -10.75 2.51
N GLY A 150 -12.84 -11.80 1.69
CA GLY A 150 -13.60 -11.77 0.44
C GLY A 150 -15.11 -11.82 0.60
N LEU A 151 -15.80 -11.80 -0.53
CA LEU A 151 -17.26 -11.89 -0.58
C LEU A 151 -17.73 -13.31 -0.29
N LEU A 152 -18.53 -13.44 0.77
CA LEU A 152 -19.18 -14.70 1.12
C LEU A 152 -20.18 -15.10 0.01
N PRO A 153 -20.07 -16.33 -0.55
CA PRO A 153 -20.98 -16.80 -1.59
C PRO A 153 -22.43 -16.75 -1.14
N ASP A 154 -23.31 -16.27 -2.02
CA ASP A 154 -24.76 -16.21 -1.81
C ASP A 154 -25.22 -15.42 -0.56
N ALA A 155 -24.31 -14.64 0.05
CA ALA A 155 -24.66 -13.75 1.14
C ALA A 155 -25.59 -12.64 0.63
N ARG A 156 -26.67 -12.42 1.39
CA ARG A 156 -27.70 -11.44 1.05
C ARG A 156 -27.52 -10.18 1.89
N ASP A 157 -27.58 -9.02 1.24
CA ASP A 157 -27.66 -7.74 1.93
C ASP A 157 -29.06 -7.52 2.55
N SER A 158 -29.25 -6.37 3.22
CA SER A 158 -30.55 -5.98 3.81
C SER A 158 -31.69 -5.88 2.81
N TYR A 159 -31.39 -5.74 1.52
CA TYR A 159 -32.35 -5.70 0.41
C TYR A 159 -32.54 -7.08 -0.23
N GLY A 160 -31.92 -8.13 0.33
CA GLY A 160 -31.97 -9.50 -0.17
C GLY A 160 -31.16 -9.74 -1.46
N ARG A 161 -30.28 -8.81 -1.85
CA ARG A 161 -29.45 -8.91 -3.04
C ARG A 161 -28.16 -9.67 -2.73
N VAL A 162 -27.66 -10.42 -3.70
CA VAL A 162 -26.39 -11.15 -3.60
C VAL A 162 -25.30 -10.38 -4.33
N LEU A 163 -24.27 -9.93 -3.63
CA LEU A 163 -23.12 -9.25 -4.24
C LEU A 163 -22.25 -10.27 -4.99
N LEU A 164 -21.86 -9.95 -6.23
CA LEU A 164 -20.99 -10.80 -7.04
C LEU A 164 -19.54 -10.31 -6.95
N PRO A 165 -18.57 -11.23 -6.84
CA PRO A 165 -17.14 -10.91 -7.00
C PRO A 165 -16.88 -10.08 -8.26
N THR A 166 -16.15 -8.99 -8.06
CA THR A 166 -15.66 -8.13 -9.15
C THR A 166 -14.35 -8.64 -9.72
N ILE A 167 -13.60 -9.41 -8.92
CA ILE A 167 -12.35 -10.07 -9.28
C ILE A 167 -12.55 -11.59 -9.28
N TYR A 168 -12.25 -12.23 -10.41
CA TYR A 168 -12.41 -13.68 -10.57
C TYR A 168 -11.48 -14.22 -11.66
N LYS A 169 -11.29 -15.55 -11.70
CA LYS A 169 -10.44 -16.22 -12.70
C LYS A 169 -11.09 -16.15 -14.08
N GLU A 170 -10.27 -16.08 -15.13
CA GLU A 170 -10.73 -15.91 -16.52
C GLU A 170 -11.64 -17.04 -17.02
N ASN A 171 -11.46 -18.26 -16.49
CA ASN A 171 -12.27 -19.44 -16.78
C ASN A 171 -13.51 -19.58 -15.87
N GLN A 172 -13.77 -18.62 -14.99
CA GLN A 172 -14.93 -18.59 -14.09
C GLN A 172 -15.80 -17.37 -14.41
N VAL A 173 -17.09 -17.50 -14.12
CA VAL A 173 -18.06 -16.39 -14.24
C VAL A 173 -18.91 -16.46 -12.97
N PRO A 174 -18.83 -15.44 -12.09
CA PRO A 174 -19.65 -15.39 -10.89
C PRO A 174 -21.14 -15.32 -11.19
N ALA A 175 -21.91 -16.12 -10.47
CA ALA A 175 -23.37 -16.16 -10.51
C ALA A 175 -23.88 -16.73 -9.17
N VAL A 176 -25.13 -16.44 -8.83
CA VAL A 176 -25.79 -17.01 -7.64
C VAL A 176 -25.81 -18.53 -7.72
N GLY A 177 -25.50 -19.21 -6.60
CA GLY A 177 -25.46 -20.67 -6.51
C GLY A 177 -24.27 -21.31 -7.23
N LYS A 178 -23.32 -20.51 -7.75
CA LYS A 178 -22.12 -21.00 -8.41
C LYS A 178 -20.88 -20.67 -7.58
N THR A 179 -20.18 -21.70 -7.16
CA THR A 179 -18.89 -21.58 -6.46
C THR A 179 -17.83 -20.99 -7.39
N VAL A 180 -17.12 -19.98 -6.90
CA VAL A 180 -15.98 -19.33 -7.57
C VAL A 180 -14.80 -19.38 -6.61
N ASP A 181 -13.61 -19.68 -7.14
CA ASP A 181 -12.43 -19.72 -6.29
C ASP A 181 -11.96 -18.30 -5.97
N PRO A 182 -11.45 -18.05 -4.76
CA PRO A 182 -10.72 -16.83 -4.48
C PRO A 182 -9.54 -16.64 -5.45
N VAL A 183 -9.32 -15.40 -5.87
CA VAL A 183 -8.16 -15.02 -6.68
C VAL A 183 -7.76 -13.57 -6.40
N GLY A 184 -6.46 -13.31 -6.40
CA GLY A 184 -5.91 -11.97 -6.27
C GLY A 184 -4.48 -11.94 -6.77
N LEU A 185 -3.88 -10.75 -6.79
CA LEU A 185 -2.46 -10.52 -7.11
C LEU A 185 -1.64 -10.09 -5.88
N GLY A 186 -2.29 -9.74 -4.77
CA GLY A 186 -1.66 -9.21 -3.56
C GLY A 186 -1.11 -10.30 -2.62
N ALA A 187 -0.55 -9.85 -1.49
CA ALA A 187 -0.01 -10.74 -0.48
C ALA A 187 -1.11 -11.48 0.32
N ILE A 188 -0.83 -12.72 0.71
CA ILE A 188 -1.63 -13.53 1.63
C ILE A 188 -1.25 -13.18 3.07
N GLY A 189 -2.24 -12.77 3.86
CA GLY A 189 -2.06 -12.37 5.25
C GLY A 189 -1.51 -13.50 6.13
N ARG A 190 -0.69 -13.15 7.13
CA ARG A 190 -0.02 -14.12 8.02
C ARG A 190 -0.98 -15.04 8.79
N ARG A 191 -2.20 -14.54 9.06
CA ARG A 191 -3.27 -15.28 9.76
C ARG A 191 -4.24 -15.99 8.82
N TRP A 192 -4.07 -15.87 7.50
CA TRP A 192 -5.01 -16.46 6.56
C TRP A 192 -4.85 -17.99 6.52
N PRO A 193 -5.94 -18.74 6.25
CA PRO A 193 -5.92 -20.21 6.33
C PRO A 193 -4.80 -20.86 5.51
N THR A 194 -4.55 -20.38 4.30
CA THR A 194 -3.51 -20.94 3.42
C THR A 194 -2.10 -20.86 4.03
N ARG A 195 -1.79 -19.79 4.79
CA ARG A 195 -0.50 -19.64 5.50
C ARG A 195 -0.54 -20.36 6.84
N ARG A 196 -1.63 -20.23 7.61
CA ARG A 196 -1.82 -20.95 8.88
C ARG A 196 -1.63 -22.46 8.74
N ALA A 197 -2.18 -23.07 7.68
CA ALA A 197 -2.05 -24.50 7.41
C ALA A 197 -0.59 -24.98 7.32
N ARG A 198 0.36 -24.10 6.95
CA ARG A 198 1.81 -24.39 6.89
C ARG A 198 2.43 -24.59 8.27
N LEU A 199 1.81 -24.10 9.33
CA LEU A 199 2.27 -24.31 10.70
C LEU A 199 2.04 -25.76 11.18
N GLY A 200 1.21 -26.53 10.47
CA GLY A 200 0.94 -27.94 10.78
C GLY A 200 0.43 -28.10 12.22
N ARG A 201 1.09 -28.96 13.00
CA ARG A 201 0.72 -29.19 14.41
C ARG A 201 0.92 -27.97 15.32
N HIS A 202 1.73 -26.99 14.90
CA HIS A 202 2.05 -25.80 15.68
C HIS A 202 1.04 -24.66 15.50
N GLU A 203 0.01 -24.86 14.67
CA GLU A 203 -0.98 -23.83 14.35
C GLU A 203 -1.58 -23.16 15.60
N LYS A 204 -1.82 -23.91 16.68
CA LYS A 204 -2.48 -23.39 17.88
C LYS A 204 -1.55 -22.57 18.77
N ASP A 205 -0.28 -22.93 18.83
CA ASP A 205 0.67 -22.41 19.84
C ASP A 205 1.73 -21.47 19.23
N PHE A 206 1.84 -21.40 17.90
CA PHE A 206 2.81 -20.54 17.24
C PHE A 206 2.40 -19.06 17.31
N ASP A 207 3.21 -18.26 17.99
CA ASP A 207 3.06 -16.80 18.05
C ASP A 207 3.51 -16.18 16.72
N VAL A 208 2.51 -15.80 15.90
CA VAL A 208 2.73 -15.21 14.57
C VAL A 208 3.33 -13.80 14.62
N ASP A 209 3.16 -13.09 15.72
CA ASP A 209 3.61 -11.70 15.87
C ASP A 209 5.02 -11.65 16.49
N ASN A 210 5.34 -12.58 17.39
CA ASN A 210 6.63 -12.66 18.07
C ASN A 210 7.41 -13.95 17.77
N TRP A 211 7.31 -14.49 16.55
CA TRP A 211 8.02 -15.70 16.15
C TRP A 211 9.56 -15.64 16.35
N ARG A 212 10.15 -14.44 16.46
CA ARG A 212 11.59 -14.23 16.70
C ARG A 212 12.02 -14.49 18.14
N SER A 213 11.08 -14.48 19.09
CA SER A 213 11.38 -14.61 20.52
C SER A 213 11.65 -16.05 20.93
N ASN A 214 11.27 -17.02 20.09
CA ASN A 214 11.44 -18.45 20.34
C ASN A 214 12.13 -19.13 19.14
N PRO A 215 12.80 -20.27 19.36
CA PRO A 215 13.23 -21.14 18.27
C PRO A 215 12.07 -21.55 17.38
N LEU A 216 12.27 -21.52 16.06
CA LEU A 216 11.32 -22.14 15.16
C LEU A 216 11.26 -23.65 15.43
N PRO A 217 10.08 -24.29 15.38
CA PRO A 217 9.95 -25.73 15.56
C PRO A 217 10.78 -26.54 14.54
N ALA A 218 11.23 -27.74 14.93
CA ALA A 218 12.09 -28.59 14.11
C ALA A 218 11.49 -28.98 12.75
N ASP A 219 10.17 -29.14 12.69
CA ASP A 219 9.37 -29.48 11.50
C ASP A 219 8.67 -28.27 10.87
N PHE A 220 9.13 -27.05 11.17
CA PHE A 220 8.52 -25.82 10.65
C PHE A 220 8.63 -25.73 9.11
N ASP A 221 7.49 -25.59 8.42
CA ASP A 221 7.46 -25.34 6.97
C ASP A 221 7.82 -23.87 6.68
N MET A 222 9.03 -23.65 6.16
CA MET A 222 9.52 -22.33 5.76
C MET A 222 8.66 -21.66 4.68
N GLY A 223 7.82 -22.41 3.97
CA GLY A 223 6.79 -21.88 3.07
C GLY A 223 5.78 -20.98 3.77
N TYR A 224 5.64 -21.03 5.10
CA TYR A 224 4.85 -20.06 5.88
C TYR A 224 5.27 -18.60 5.63
N PHE A 225 6.55 -18.34 5.37
CA PHE A 225 7.09 -16.99 5.15
C PHE A 225 6.90 -16.48 3.72
N ASN A 226 6.50 -17.35 2.79
CA ASN A 226 6.10 -16.91 1.46
C ASN A 226 4.73 -16.21 1.53
N VAL A 227 4.65 -15.01 0.96
CA VAL A 227 3.46 -14.15 1.02
C VAL A 227 2.69 -14.15 -0.30
N ALA A 228 3.32 -14.54 -1.41
CA ALA A 228 2.61 -14.66 -2.68
C ALA A 228 1.72 -15.91 -2.68
N PRO A 229 0.56 -15.88 -3.36
CA PRO A 229 -0.14 -17.10 -3.77
C PRO A 229 0.80 -18.07 -4.49
N SER A 230 0.55 -19.38 -4.41
CA SER A 230 1.48 -20.39 -4.95
C SER A 230 1.71 -20.29 -6.45
N ASP A 231 0.74 -19.76 -7.21
CA ASP A 231 0.83 -19.49 -8.64
C ASP A 231 1.57 -18.17 -8.98
N GLN A 232 2.08 -17.49 -7.95
CA GLN A 232 2.87 -16.26 -8.02
C GLN A 232 4.24 -16.42 -7.33
N GLN A 233 4.72 -17.66 -7.19
CA GLN A 233 6.00 -17.99 -6.58
C GLN A 233 6.99 -18.56 -7.61
N LEU A 234 8.17 -17.96 -7.68
CA LEU A 234 9.29 -18.40 -8.53
C LEU A 234 10.31 -19.22 -7.75
N SER A 235 11.11 -20.01 -8.47
CA SER A 235 12.29 -20.65 -7.88
C SER A 235 13.39 -19.63 -7.51
N ALA A 236 13.53 -18.57 -8.32
CA ALA A 236 14.45 -17.47 -8.10
C ALA A 236 13.97 -16.21 -8.85
N LEU A 237 14.31 -15.03 -8.33
CA LEU A 237 14.13 -13.74 -9.01
C LEU A 237 15.49 -13.20 -9.48
N SER A 238 15.53 -12.61 -10.68
CA SER A 238 16.71 -11.91 -11.17
C SER A 238 16.65 -10.40 -10.86
N PRO A 239 17.78 -9.74 -10.51
CA PRO A 239 17.87 -8.28 -10.53
C PRO A 239 17.67 -7.64 -11.91
N THR A 240 17.63 -8.45 -12.97
CA THR A 240 17.36 -8.05 -14.37
C THR A 240 16.05 -8.63 -14.91
N GLU A 241 15.13 -9.03 -14.02
CA GLU A 241 13.87 -9.67 -14.39
C GLU A 241 13.07 -8.81 -15.37
N ALA A 242 12.47 -9.45 -16.38
CA ALA A 242 11.55 -8.78 -17.30
C ALA A 242 10.13 -8.83 -16.72
N LEU A 243 9.43 -7.70 -16.81
CA LEU A 243 8.08 -7.53 -16.29
C LEU A 243 7.15 -7.10 -17.44
N VAL A 244 6.02 -7.80 -17.57
CA VAL A 244 4.93 -7.37 -18.46
C VAL A 244 3.66 -7.22 -17.63
N LEU A 245 3.13 -6.00 -17.62
CA LEU A 245 1.96 -5.62 -16.84
C LEU A 245 0.86 -5.15 -17.80
N HIS A 246 -0.17 -5.96 -18.02
CA HIS A 246 -1.32 -5.62 -18.85
C HIS A 246 -2.45 -5.05 -18.01
N ASN A 247 -2.94 -3.86 -18.39
CA ASN A 247 -4.00 -3.11 -17.70
C ASN A 247 -3.68 -2.84 -16.21
N LEU A 248 -2.39 -2.71 -15.89
CA LEU A 248 -1.86 -2.56 -14.53
C LEU A 248 -0.94 -1.32 -14.43
N ASN A 249 -1.13 -0.37 -15.33
CA ASN A 249 -0.47 0.93 -15.34
C ASN A 249 -1.45 1.96 -15.90
N ALA A 250 -1.56 3.12 -15.25
CA ALA A 250 -2.52 4.15 -15.63
C ALA A 250 -2.29 4.71 -17.04
N THR A 251 -1.02 4.81 -17.46
CA THR A 251 -0.64 5.43 -18.73
C THR A 251 -0.56 4.41 -19.87
N ASN A 252 -0.04 3.22 -19.59
CA ASN A 252 0.25 2.20 -20.60
C ASN A 252 -0.67 0.99 -20.40
N ALA A 253 -1.54 0.72 -21.38
CA ALA A 253 -2.38 -0.49 -21.36
C ALA A 253 -1.55 -1.79 -21.31
N THR A 254 -0.31 -1.75 -21.79
CA THR A 254 0.68 -2.80 -21.57
C THR A 254 2.02 -2.16 -21.29
N LEU A 255 2.50 -2.31 -20.05
CA LEU A 255 3.82 -1.87 -19.65
C LEU A 255 4.80 -3.04 -19.76
N ILE A 256 5.75 -2.95 -20.69
CA ILE A 256 6.87 -3.87 -20.82
C ILE A 256 8.09 -3.17 -20.25
N THR A 257 8.69 -3.74 -19.21
CA THR A 257 9.87 -3.17 -18.56
C THR A 257 10.83 -4.25 -18.07
N ARG A 258 12.03 -3.87 -17.66
CA ARG A 258 13.05 -4.74 -17.08
C ARG A 258 13.71 -4.07 -15.90
N LEU A 259 14.03 -4.83 -14.86
CA LEU A 259 14.84 -4.34 -13.75
C LEU A 259 16.29 -4.03 -14.22
N PRO A 260 16.93 -2.98 -13.70
CA PRO A 260 18.20 -2.48 -14.21
C PRO A 260 19.44 -3.25 -13.73
N GLY A 261 19.30 -4.40 -13.07
CA GLY A 261 20.44 -5.19 -12.60
C GLY A 261 21.14 -4.66 -11.35
N ILE A 262 20.53 -3.71 -10.62
CA ILE A 262 21.10 -3.17 -9.38
C ILE A 262 20.76 -4.08 -8.20
N GLN A 263 21.76 -4.43 -7.38
CA GLN A 263 21.63 -5.29 -6.21
C GLN A 263 22.52 -4.83 -5.05
N PRO A 264 22.24 -5.25 -3.80
CA PRO A 264 23.11 -5.02 -2.66
C PRO A 264 24.37 -5.89 -2.72
N ALA A 265 25.54 -5.27 -2.51
CA ALA A 265 26.79 -5.95 -2.24
C ALA A 265 27.08 -5.86 -0.74
N VAL A 266 27.03 -7.01 -0.06
CA VAL A 266 27.19 -7.08 1.40
C VAL A 266 28.48 -7.80 1.75
N PHE A 267 29.25 -7.21 2.67
CA PHE A 267 30.52 -7.76 3.16
C PHE A 267 30.54 -7.74 4.69
N ILE A 268 31.18 -8.73 5.30
CA ILE A 268 31.47 -8.70 6.74
C ILE A 268 32.84 -8.06 6.92
N ALA A 269 32.94 -7.03 7.76
CA ALA A 269 34.15 -6.24 8.00
C ALA A 269 35.22 -7.01 8.81
N GLN A 270 35.76 -8.07 8.22
CA GLN A 270 36.95 -8.79 8.67
C GLN A 270 38.16 -8.39 7.81
N SER A 271 39.37 -8.86 8.14
CA SER A 271 40.63 -8.45 7.49
C SER A 271 40.63 -8.64 5.96
N ASP A 272 39.98 -9.70 5.47
CA ASP A 272 39.84 -10.06 4.06
C ASP A 272 38.49 -9.66 3.42
N GLY A 273 37.50 -9.30 4.23
CA GLY A 273 36.17 -8.88 3.79
C GLY A 273 35.37 -10.02 3.17
N ARG A 274 34.74 -10.86 3.99
CA ARG A 274 33.92 -11.97 3.51
C ARG A 274 32.65 -11.46 2.84
N ARG A 275 32.49 -11.73 1.54
CA ARG A 275 31.27 -11.41 0.79
C ARG A 275 30.11 -12.29 1.22
N VAL A 276 28.93 -11.69 1.34
CA VAL A 276 27.66 -12.36 1.65
C VAL A 276 26.85 -12.42 0.36
N HIS A 277 26.45 -13.63 -0.03
CA HIS A 277 25.61 -13.84 -1.22
C HIS A 277 24.15 -13.50 -0.90
N MET A 278 23.67 -12.40 -1.44
CA MET A 278 22.29 -11.94 -1.33
C MET A 278 21.44 -12.56 -2.45
N LYS A 279 20.23 -13.02 -2.12
CA LYS A 279 19.27 -13.55 -3.10
C LYS A 279 18.05 -12.64 -3.15
N ALA A 280 17.60 -12.29 -4.35
CA ALA A 280 16.32 -11.62 -4.53
C ALA A 280 15.18 -12.63 -4.32
N ASP A 281 14.21 -12.31 -3.47
CA ASP A 281 13.17 -13.25 -3.06
C ASP A 281 11.79 -12.61 -2.85
N THR A 282 11.64 -11.31 -3.07
CA THR A 282 10.31 -10.65 -3.12
C THR A 282 10.32 -9.48 -4.08
N LEU A 283 9.52 -9.57 -5.13
CA LEU A 283 9.18 -8.47 -6.01
C LEU A 283 7.78 -7.97 -5.64
N TRP A 284 7.70 -6.77 -5.09
CA TRP A 284 6.43 -6.10 -4.81
C TRP A 284 6.21 -4.95 -5.79
N ILE A 285 5.08 -4.99 -6.49
CA ILE A 285 4.68 -3.99 -7.49
C ILE A 285 3.50 -3.21 -6.95
N ASP A 286 3.56 -1.89 -7.06
CA ASP A 286 2.45 -0.99 -6.78
C ASP A 286 2.06 -0.30 -8.09
N SER A 287 0.90 -0.70 -8.63
CA SER A 287 0.42 -0.17 -9.91
C SER A 287 -0.10 1.26 -9.82
N ASN A 288 -0.55 1.72 -8.65
CA ASN A 288 -1.04 3.08 -8.45
C ASN A 288 0.12 4.08 -8.51
N ARG A 289 1.23 3.77 -7.82
CA ARG A 289 2.42 4.61 -7.79
C ARG A 289 3.38 4.35 -8.96
N ALA A 290 3.11 3.32 -9.78
CA ALA A 290 4.00 2.84 -10.84
C ALA A 290 5.42 2.58 -10.33
N ILE A 291 5.53 1.88 -9.21
CA ILE A 291 6.81 1.51 -8.59
C ILE A 291 6.91 0.00 -8.38
N ALA A 292 8.13 -0.48 -8.25
CA ALA A 292 8.41 -1.82 -7.76
C ALA A 292 9.54 -1.81 -6.74
N THR A 293 9.54 -2.77 -5.83
CA THR A 293 10.66 -3.01 -4.94
C THR A 293 11.13 -4.44 -5.08
N LEU A 294 12.44 -4.64 -5.01
CA LEU A 294 13.07 -5.95 -4.96
C LEU A 294 13.79 -6.10 -3.62
N THR A 295 13.29 -6.99 -2.78
CA THR A 295 13.90 -7.33 -1.50
C THR A 295 14.89 -8.49 -1.69
N PHE A 296 16.05 -8.32 -1.09
CA PHE A 296 17.15 -9.27 -1.10
C PHE A 296 17.40 -9.78 0.31
N ARG A 297 17.55 -11.09 0.46
CA ARG A 297 17.83 -11.74 1.74
C ARG A 297 19.01 -12.69 1.66
N SER A 298 19.76 -12.75 2.75
CA SER A 298 20.76 -13.79 3.00
C SER A 298 20.78 -14.09 4.49
N HIS A 299 21.01 -15.34 4.87
CA HIS A 299 21.05 -15.73 6.27
C HIS A 299 22.24 -16.63 6.55
N MET A 300 22.86 -16.46 7.71
CA MET A 300 24.03 -17.24 8.11
C MET A 300 23.98 -17.59 9.59
N LYS A 301 24.65 -18.69 9.94
CA LYS A 301 24.86 -19.10 11.33
C LYS A 301 25.75 -18.09 12.06
N VAL A 302 25.39 -17.81 13.30
CA VAL A 302 26.15 -16.97 14.25
C VAL A 302 26.28 -17.72 15.57
N SER A 303 27.26 -17.36 16.40
CA SER A 303 27.46 -18.02 17.69
C SER A 303 26.40 -17.64 18.73
N GLY A 304 25.70 -16.52 18.51
CA GLY A 304 24.63 -16.05 19.38
C GLY A 304 24.37 -14.54 19.21
N PRO A 305 23.44 -13.98 19.99
CA PRO A 305 23.06 -12.57 19.92
C PRO A 305 24.22 -11.60 20.19
N LYS A 306 25.20 -12.01 20.99
CA LYS A 306 26.34 -11.19 21.41
C LYS A 306 27.54 -11.23 20.45
N GLN A 307 27.43 -11.92 19.30
CA GLN A 307 28.55 -11.96 18.35
C GLN A 307 28.74 -10.59 17.69
N ASN A 308 29.96 -10.08 17.72
CA ASN A 308 30.31 -8.81 17.05
C ASN A 308 30.66 -9.06 15.59
N LEU A 309 29.73 -8.67 14.71
CA LEU A 309 29.90 -8.64 13.26
C LEU A 309 29.44 -7.27 12.77
N THR A 310 30.19 -6.68 11.83
CA THR A 310 29.79 -5.46 11.12
C THR A 310 29.56 -5.79 9.67
N PHE A 311 28.34 -5.56 9.19
CA PHE A 311 27.96 -5.74 7.79
C PHE A 311 28.10 -4.43 7.04
N VAL A 312 28.97 -4.37 6.05
CA VAL A 312 29.17 -3.22 5.17
C VAL A 312 28.35 -3.45 3.90
N VAL A 313 27.44 -2.53 3.61
CA VAL A 313 26.48 -2.63 2.52
C VAL A 313 26.76 -1.52 1.52
N THR A 314 26.86 -1.88 0.24
CA THR A 314 26.89 -0.94 -0.87
C THR A 314 25.99 -1.44 -1.99
N SER A 315 25.80 -0.64 -3.05
CA SER A 315 25.10 -1.06 -4.26
C SER A 315 26.09 -1.44 -5.36
N GLU A 316 25.70 -2.37 -6.22
CA GLU A 316 26.45 -2.74 -7.41
C GLU A 316 25.50 -3.07 -8.56
N HIS A 317 26.05 -3.07 -9.78
CA HIS A 317 25.37 -3.67 -10.93
C HIS A 317 25.79 -5.14 -11.04
N VAL A 318 24.86 -6.04 -11.39
CA VAL A 318 25.10 -7.48 -11.45
C VAL A 318 26.26 -7.88 -12.37
N GLU A 319 26.46 -7.15 -13.48
CA GLU A 319 27.57 -7.37 -14.41
C GLU A 319 28.90 -6.70 -13.99
N ARG A 320 28.86 -5.83 -12.97
CA ARG A 320 30.03 -5.07 -12.50
C ARG A 320 30.14 -5.19 -10.97
N PRO A 321 30.42 -6.40 -10.47
CA PRO A 321 30.46 -6.65 -9.04
C PRO A 321 31.58 -5.85 -8.37
N VAL A 322 31.27 -5.27 -7.21
CA VAL A 322 32.23 -4.47 -6.44
C VAL A 322 33.14 -5.41 -5.64
N SER A 323 34.43 -5.11 -5.57
CA SER A 323 35.41 -5.86 -4.78
C SER A 323 35.55 -5.29 -3.37
N TRP A 324 35.99 -6.12 -2.41
CA TRP A 324 36.27 -5.64 -1.05
C TRP A 324 37.32 -4.53 -1.00
N LYS A 325 38.33 -4.55 -1.88
CA LYS A 325 39.33 -3.46 -1.98
C LYS A 325 38.65 -2.11 -2.26
N HIS A 326 37.67 -2.11 -3.17
CA HIS A 326 36.91 -0.91 -3.50
C HIS A 326 36.02 -0.46 -2.33
N VAL A 327 35.30 -1.39 -1.69
CA VAL A 327 34.49 -1.12 -0.49
C VAL A 327 35.35 -0.53 0.63
N ARG A 328 36.53 -1.11 0.90
CA ARG A 328 37.45 -0.62 1.92
C ARG A 328 37.96 0.79 1.61
N GLN A 329 38.21 1.11 0.34
CA GLN A 329 38.58 2.48 -0.08
C GLN A 329 37.43 3.46 0.15
N GLN A 330 36.20 3.11 -0.25
CA GLN A 330 35.00 3.93 0.02
C GLN A 330 34.82 4.15 1.52
N ARG A 331 34.91 3.07 2.31
CA ARG A 331 34.85 3.08 3.78
C ARG A 331 35.85 4.06 4.38
N SER A 332 37.12 3.96 3.96
CA SER A 332 38.19 4.84 4.45
C SER A 332 37.97 6.31 4.08
N LYS A 333 37.32 6.61 2.95
CA LYS A 333 36.98 7.99 2.55
C LYS A 333 35.79 8.53 3.33
N ALA A 334 34.82 7.68 3.65
CA ALA A 334 33.66 8.05 4.47
C ALA A 334 34.06 8.42 5.91
N THR A 335 35.17 7.89 6.44
CA THR A 335 35.66 8.18 7.80
C THR A 335 36.54 9.44 7.94
N VAL A 336 36.74 10.27 6.90
CA VAL A 336 37.67 11.43 6.93
C VAL A 336 36.99 12.78 7.27
N HIS A 337 35.67 12.83 7.47
CA HIS A 337 35.03 14.01 8.08
C HIS A 337 34.91 13.84 9.60
N LYS A 338 36.00 14.16 10.31
CA LYS A 338 36.00 14.42 11.74
C LYS A 338 35.60 15.89 11.96
N PRO A 339 34.49 16.22 12.64
CA PRO A 339 34.27 17.59 13.12
C PRO A 339 35.39 17.97 14.10
N PRO A 340 35.76 19.26 14.21
CA PRO A 340 36.80 19.68 15.14
C PRO A 340 36.41 19.33 16.58
N LEU A 341 37.38 18.80 17.32
CA LEU A 341 37.29 18.44 18.73
C LEU A 341 36.91 19.66 19.59
N GLY A 342 35.78 19.57 20.29
CA GLY A 342 35.40 20.37 21.45
C GLY A 342 34.88 19.42 22.55
N GLY A 343 35.32 19.61 23.79
CA GLY A 343 35.39 18.58 24.84
C GLY A 343 34.08 18.03 25.45
N ALA A 344 34.10 16.70 25.68
CA ALA A 344 33.64 15.90 26.84
C ALA A 344 32.15 15.84 27.27
N PRO A 345 31.72 14.81 28.04
CA PRO A 345 32.27 13.47 28.29
C PRO A 345 31.30 12.31 27.95
N ALA A 346 31.77 11.08 28.13
CA ALA A 346 31.09 9.82 27.86
C ALA A 346 29.83 9.57 28.70
N HIS A 347 28.76 9.11 28.05
CA HIS A 347 27.69 8.35 28.69
C HIS A 347 27.61 6.97 28.04
N THR A 348 28.13 5.98 28.76
CA THR A 348 27.75 4.57 28.64
C THR A 348 26.25 4.45 28.91
N VAL A 349 25.49 3.91 27.95
CA VAL A 349 24.11 3.49 28.18
C VAL A 349 24.12 1.97 28.34
N ASP A 350 23.94 1.55 29.58
CA ASP A 350 23.62 0.17 29.94
C ASP A 350 22.26 -0.23 29.35
N LEU A 351 22.18 -1.44 28.79
CA LEU A 351 20.89 -2.08 28.50
C LEU A 351 20.19 -2.43 29.82
N PRO A 352 18.90 -2.09 30.03
CA PRO A 352 18.17 -2.61 31.16
C PRO A 352 17.73 -4.05 30.91
N THR A 353 18.12 -4.90 31.85
CA THR A 353 17.59 -6.23 32.13
C THR A 353 16.10 -6.15 32.44
N ILE A 354 15.32 -7.07 31.88
CA ILE A 354 13.91 -7.28 32.21
C ILE A 354 13.85 -8.06 33.53
N GLU A 355 13.32 -7.44 34.58
CA GLU A 355 12.74 -8.12 35.73
C GLU A 355 11.30 -7.62 35.94
N ASP A 356 10.42 -8.58 36.23
CA ASP A 356 9.00 -8.43 36.48
C ASP A 356 8.69 -7.38 37.57
N SER A 357 7.76 -6.47 37.28
CA SER A 357 6.87 -5.95 38.30
C SER A 357 5.58 -5.42 37.67
N THR A 358 4.49 -6.04 38.10
CA THR A 358 3.10 -5.65 37.91
C THR A 358 2.85 -4.25 38.46
N GLY A 359 2.17 -3.41 37.67
CA GLY A 359 1.84 -2.03 38.06
C GLY A 359 0.94 -1.33 37.05
N LEU A 360 -0.29 -1.83 36.89
CA LEU A 360 -1.38 -1.11 36.26
C LEU A 360 -1.67 0.17 37.06
N LEU A 361 -1.54 1.34 36.42
CA LEU A 361 -2.11 2.60 36.91
C LEU A 361 -3.29 2.99 36.03
N VAL A 362 -4.46 2.78 36.61
CA VAL A 362 -5.79 3.22 36.16
C VAL A 362 -5.94 4.73 36.38
N MET A 363 -6.48 5.44 35.40
CA MET A 363 -6.91 6.84 35.53
C MET A 363 -8.22 6.94 36.35
N PRO A 364 -8.41 7.95 37.21
CA PRO A 364 -9.55 8.03 38.12
C PRO A 364 -10.82 8.56 37.44
N VAL A 365 -11.93 7.84 37.63
CA VAL A 365 -13.30 8.29 37.34
C VAL A 365 -13.92 8.88 38.61
N ALA A 366 -14.65 9.98 38.41
CA ALA A 366 -15.34 10.75 39.43
C ALA A 366 -16.33 9.94 40.29
N ALA A 367 -16.41 10.31 41.57
CA ALA A 367 -17.26 9.71 42.59
C ALA A 367 -18.75 10.06 42.44
N PRO A 368 -19.64 9.18 42.92
CA PRO A 368 -20.88 9.60 43.57
C PRO A 368 -20.93 9.19 45.05
N LEU A 369 -21.63 10.02 45.84
CA LEU A 369 -21.83 9.92 47.30
C LEU A 369 -22.84 8.81 47.71
N PRO A 370 -22.94 8.48 49.02
CA PRO A 370 -23.26 7.13 49.51
C PRO A 370 -24.69 7.00 50.06
N PHE A 371 -25.29 5.81 49.95
CA PHE A 371 -26.29 5.34 50.91
C PHE A 371 -26.21 3.82 51.17
N SER A 372 -25.97 3.51 52.45
CA SER A 372 -26.48 2.43 53.30
C SER A 372 -26.45 0.94 52.91
N LYS A 373 -25.74 0.21 53.79
CA LYS A 373 -25.68 -1.24 54.04
C LYS A 373 -27.03 -1.96 54.22
N ARG A 374 -27.07 -3.21 53.74
CA ARG A 374 -27.61 -4.48 54.33
C ARG A 374 -27.32 -5.57 53.28
N GLY A 375 -26.89 -6.80 53.52
CA GLY A 375 -26.61 -7.61 54.70
C GLY A 375 -26.67 -9.09 54.29
N ALA A 376 -25.62 -9.85 54.60
CA ALA A 376 -25.57 -11.31 54.91
C ALA A 376 -25.88 -12.41 53.87
N GLY A 377 -25.01 -13.45 53.92
CA GLY A 377 -25.22 -14.86 53.52
C GLY A 377 -24.61 -15.21 52.16
N GLY A 378 -23.66 -16.12 51.97
CA GLY A 378 -23.24 -17.31 52.71
C GLY A 378 -23.35 -18.53 51.77
N GLY A 379 -22.24 -19.24 51.49
CA GLY A 379 -22.31 -20.54 50.80
C GLY A 379 -21.09 -20.92 49.97
N ARG A 380 -20.26 -21.84 50.50
CA ARG A 380 -19.28 -22.68 49.79
C ARG A 380 -20.00 -23.79 49.01
N GLU A 381 -19.42 -24.25 47.89
CA GLU A 381 -19.26 -25.66 47.44
C GLU A 381 -18.74 -25.66 45.98
N SER A 382 -17.48 -26.01 45.71
CA SER A 382 -16.92 -27.33 45.38
C SER A 382 -17.34 -27.93 44.02
N ALA A 383 -16.34 -28.12 43.15
CA ALA A 383 -16.39 -28.83 41.87
C ALA A 383 -16.80 -30.31 42.00
N PRO A 384 -17.16 -30.96 40.88
CA PRO A 384 -16.26 -32.02 40.40
C PRO A 384 -16.17 -32.19 38.86
N SER A 385 -15.11 -32.88 38.45
CA SER A 385 -14.91 -33.61 37.17
C SER A 385 -14.22 -34.94 37.51
N PRO A 386 -14.06 -35.93 36.61
CA PRO A 386 -14.93 -36.43 35.52
C PRO A 386 -15.07 -37.99 35.56
N ALA A 387 -15.94 -38.58 34.74
CA ALA A 387 -16.00 -40.04 34.47
C ALA A 387 -15.98 -40.26 32.94
N ARG A 388 -14.86 -40.74 32.36
CA ARG A 388 -14.48 -42.14 32.02
C ARG A 388 -15.37 -42.86 30.98
N LEU A 389 -14.70 -43.18 29.86
CA LEU A 389 -15.07 -44.04 28.72
C LEU A 389 -15.27 -45.53 29.10
N PRO A 390 -15.83 -46.35 28.19
CA PRO A 390 -15.18 -47.64 27.90
C PRO A 390 -15.16 -48.14 26.43
N PHE A 391 -13.99 -48.73 26.04
CA PHE A 391 -13.72 -49.90 25.15
C PHE A 391 -14.02 -49.81 23.61
N ASP A 392 -13.23 -50.32 22.65
CA ASP A 392 -12.17 -51.37 22.60
C ASP A 392 -11.25 -51.20 21.35
N ALA A 393 -10.05 -51.82 21.39
CA ALA A 393 -9.09 -52.05 20.29
C ALA A 393 -8.43 -53.44 20.51
N PRO A 394 -7.47 -53.99 19.72
CA PRO A 394 -7.06 -53.86 18.30
C PRO A 394 -6.85 -55.24 17.58
N SER A 395 -6.44 -55.28 16.30
CA SER A 395 -5.61 -56.41 15.78
C SER A 395 -4.79 -56.12 14.50
N LYS A 396 -3.46 -56.16 14.68
CA LYS A 396 -2.35 -56.76 13.88
C LYS A 396 -2.22 -56.58 12.35
N ALA A 397 -1.20 -55.79 11.99
CA ALA A 397 0.00 -56.07 11.17
C ALA A 397 -0.02 -57.14 10.05
N GLN A 398 0.42 -56.72 8.84
CA GLN A 398 1.42 -57.43 8.01
C GLN A 398 1.95 -56.54 6.86
N ASP A 399 3.27 -56.33 6.85
CA ASP A 399 4.18 -56.14 5.70
C ASP A 399 5.15 -57.36 5.76
N PRO A 400 5.96 -57.76 4.74
CA PRO A 400 6.42 -57.00 3.55
C PRO A 400 6.50 -57.82 2.22
N LEU A 401 6.69 -57.17 1.06
CA LEU A 401 7.46 -57.75 -0.05
C LEU A 401 8.24 -56.69 -0.84
N GLN A 402 9.49 -57.06 -1.12
CA GLN A 402 10.58 -56.29 -1.70
C GLN A 402 10.59 -56.33 -3.25
N THR A 403 11.19 -55.26 -3.80
CA THR A 403 12.01 -55.16 -5.04
C THR A 403 11.37 -55.43 -6.40
N THR A 404 11.40 -54.40 -7.26
CA THR A 404 12.30 -54.37 -8.43
C THR A 404 12.63 -52.93 -8.82
N HIS A 405 13.93 -52.65 -8.93
CA HIS A 405 14.49 -51.43 -9.51
C HIS A 405 14.19 -51.38 -11.02
N HIS A 406 13.60 -50.28 -11.50
CA HIS A 406 13.70 -49.89 -12.91
C HIS A 406 14.27 -48.48 -13.04
N ASN A 407 15.44 -48.47 -13.65
CA ASN A 407 16.26 -47.34 -14.03
C ASN A 407 15.57 -46.59 -15.18
N TRP A 408 15.19 -45.32 -15.02
CA TRP A 408 14.66 -44.50 -16.12
C TRP A 408 15.63 -43.35 -16.41
N SER A 409 16.38 -43.48 -17.49
CA SER A 409 17.21 -42.42 -18.08
C SER A 409 16.32 -41.40 -18.82
N PRO A 410 16.70 -40.10 -18.84
CA PRO A 410 15.86 -39.04 -19.40
C PRO A 410 15.82 -39.07 -20.93
N ALA A 411 14.62 -38.94 -21.51
CA ALA A 411 14.41 -38.72 -22.95
C ALA A 411 14.57 -37.22 -23.29
N PRO A 412 15.02 -36.88 -24.52
CA PRO A 412 15.45 -35.53 -24.89
C PRO A 412 14.30 -34.53 -25.09
N ALA A 413 14.61 -33.26 -24.81
CA ALA A 413 13.70 -32.11 -24.85
C ALA A 413 13.21 -31.78 -26.27
N LEU A 414 11.91 -31.48 -26.38
CA LEU A 414 11.29 -30.88 -27.56
C LEU A 414 11.61 -29.37 -27.62
N PRO A 415 11.84 -28.79 -28.82
CA PRO A 415 12.15 -27.36 -28.97
C PRO A 415 10.89 -26.47 -28.86
N PRO A 416 11.04 -25.20 -28.45
CA PRO A 416 9.93 -24.26 -28.29
C PRO A 416 9.39 -23.71 -29.63
N PRO A 417 8.12 -23.27 -29.70
CA PRO A 417 7.54 -22.70 -30.91
C PRO A 417 8.12 -21.32 -31.26
N ALA A 418 8.28 -21.06 -32.56
CA ALA A 418 8.93 -19.88 -33.13
C ALA A 418 8.07 -18.60 -33.07
N SER A 419 8.72 -17.46 -32.82
CA SER A 419 8.15 -16.11 -32.83
C SER A 419 7.76 -15.63 -34.24
N PRO A 420 6.66 -14.86 -34.40
CA PRO A 420 6.14 -14.45 -35.71
C PRO A 420 6.80 -13.21 -36.34
N TRP A 421 7.99 -12.81 -35.89
CA TRP A 421 8.74 -11.72 -36.51
C TRP A 421 10.19 -12.12 -36.77
N ALA A 422 10.38 -12.77 -37.91
CA ALA A 422 11.67 -12.81 -38.61
C ALA A 422 11.38 -12.55 -40.09
N ASN A 423 11.75 -11.35 -40.54
CA ASN A 423 11.98 -11.05 -41.94
C ASN A 423 13.18 -11.88 -42.39
N ASP A 424 13.06 -12.60 -43.49
CA ASP A 424 14.19 -12.85 -44.38
C ASP A 424 13.70 -12.93 -45.83
N GLY A 425 14.41 -12.19 -46.67
CA GLY A 425 14.11 -12.04 -48.08
C GLY A 425 14.67 -13.17 -48.94
N ASN A 426 14.03 -13.28 -50.10
CA ASN A 426 14.61 -13.63 -51.40
C ASN A 426 15.13 -15.07 -51.61
N THR A 427 14.44 -15.84 -52.47
CA THR A 427 14.91 -16.13 -53.85
C THR A 427 13.97 -17.08 -54.63
N ALA A 428 13.52 -16.56 -55.77
CA ALA A 428 13.33 -17.15 -57.12
C ALA A 428 12.90 -18.62 -57.36
N SER A 429 11.83 -18.76 -58.16
CA SER A 429 11.63 -19.56 -59.39
C SER A 429 10.17 -20.05 -59.45
N GLY A 430 9.41 -20.07 -60.55
CA GLY A 430 9.58 -19.70 -61.95
C GLY A 430 8.42 -20.36 -62.75
N ARG A 431 7.98 -19.68 -63.83
CA ARG A 431 7.14 -20.14 -64.97
C ARG A 431 5.60 -19.99 -64.90
N GLY A 432 5.08 -19.20 -65.85
CA GLY A 432 3.67 -19.01 -66.24
C GLY A 432 3.09 -20.18 -67.06
N PRO A 433 2.01 -20.04 -67.88
CA PRO A 433 1.72 -18.94 -68.85
C PRO A 433 0.27 -18.36 -68.77
N ALA A 434 0.02 -17.07 -69.00
CA ALA A 434 -0.22 -16.32 -70.26
C ALA A 434 -1.56 -16.58 -70.99
N THR A 435 -2.42 -15.56 -71.10
CA THR A 435 -3.24 -15.30 -72.31
C THR A 435 -3.65 -13.81 -72.48
N ARG A 436 -3.08 -13.20 -73.54
CA ARG A 436 -3.51 -12.11 -74.47
C ARG A 436 -4.44 -10.97 -74.02
N MET A 437 -3.99 -9.71 -74.06
CA MET A 437 -3.83 -8.76 -75.20
C MET A 437 -5.12 -8.04 -75.67
N ARG A 438 -5.16 -6.69 -75.60
CA ARG A 438 -4.93 -5.81 -76.77
C ARG A 438 -4.89 -4.31 -76.43
N ASN A 439 -4.09 -3.60 -77.25
CA ASN A 439 -3.55 -2.24 -77.16
C ASN A 439 -4.53 -1.12 -77.56
N ALA A 440 -4.26 0.13 -77.11
CA ALA A 440 -3.85 1.26 -77.98
C ALA A 440 -3.66 2.58 -77.19
N ASP A 441 -2.50 3.22 -77.40
CA ASP A 441 -2.06 4.59 -77.03
C ASP A 441 -2.55 5.65 -78.09
N PRO A 442 -2.26 6.98 -78.01
CA PRO A 442 -1.82 7.87 -76.91
C PRO A 442 -2.51 9.29 -76.91
N LEU A 443 -2.00 10.21 -76.07
CA LEU A 443 -2.05 11.70 -76.11
C LEU A 443 -3.19 12.46 -75.41
N ALA A 444 -2.92 12.93 -74.18
CA ALA A 444 -3.26 14.30 -73.73
C ALA A 444 -2.37 14.74 -72.56
N LYS A 445 -1.93 16.01 -72.59
CA LYS A 445 -0.99 16.69 -71.68
C LYS A 445 -1.56 16.91 -70.25
N PRO A 446 -0.70 17.13 -69.24
CA PRO A 446 -1.08 17.10 -67.82
C PRO A 446 -1.78 18.40 -67.37
N ALA A 447 -2.83 18.26 -66.57
CA ALA A 447 -3.47 19.35 -65.83
C ALA A 447 -2.82 19.51 -64.44
N PRO A 448 -2.76 20.74 -63.89
CA PRO A 448 -1.83 21.11 -62.83
C PRO A 448 -2.28 20.71 -61.42
N ALA A 449 -1.29 20.58 -60.54
CA ALA A 449 -1.41 20.25 -59.12
C ALA A 449 -2.31 21.22 -58.35
N VAL A 450 -3.28 20.66 -57.62
CA VAL A 450 -4.07 21.39 -56.63
C VAL A 450 -3.20 21.60 -55.40
N ALA A 451 -2.74 22.83 -55.23
CA ALA A 451 -2.05 23.30 -54.03
C ALA A 451 -3.07 23.43 -52.88
N LEU A 452 -2.79 22.78 -51.77
CA LEU A 452 -3.49 23.00 -50.50
C LEU A 452 -3.09 24.36 -49.94
N SER A 453 -4.09 25.20 -49.72
CA SER A 453 -4.01 26.56 -49.20
C SER A 453 -3.40 26.60 -47.80
N ALA A 454 -2.49 27.55 -47.57
CA ALA A 454 -1.95 27.90 -46.25
C ALA A 454 -3.04 28.58 -45.38
N PRO A 455 -3.02 28.40 -44.04
CA PRO A 455 -3.91 29.10 -43.13
C PRO A 455 -3.56 30.61 -43.03
N PRO A 456 -4.55 31.49 -42.79
CA PRO A 456 -4.34 32.94 -42.75
C PRO A 456 -3.65 33.42 -41.46
N ALA A 457 -2.94 34.54 -41.58
CA ALA A 457 -2.27 35.24 -40.48
C ALA A 457 -3.27 35.82 -39.44
N PRO A 458 -2.88 35.93 -38.16
CA PRO A 458 -3.79 36.38 -37.11
C PRO A 458 -4.08 37.89 -37.20
N SER A 459 -5.37 38.22 -37.22
CA SER A 459 -5.89 39.57 -37.03
C SER A 459 -5.93 39.91 -35.54
N SER A 460 -5.46 41.12 -35.21
CA SER A 460 -5.42 41.71 -33.89
C SER A 460 -6.83 41.85 -33.28
N ALA A 461 -7.15 41.01 -32.30
CA ALA A 461 -8.26 41.22 -31.38
C ALA A 461 -7.72 41.47 -29.97
N ARG A 462 -8.23 42.55 -29.36
CA ARG A 462 -8.06 42.98 -27.95
C ARG A 462 -7.42 41.95 -27.01
N ALA A 463 -6.32 42.35 -26.37
CA ALA A 463 -5.75 41.66 -25.23
C ALA A 463 -6.82 41.47 -24.14
N THR A 464 -7.34 40.25 -24.05
CA THR A 464 -8.00 39.76 -22.85
C THR A 464 -6.86 39.40 -21.88
N GLY A 465 -7.00 39.80 -20.62
CA GLY A 465 -6.03 39.48 -19.57
C GLY A 465 -5.79 37.97 -19.48
N PRO A 466 -4.70 37.55 -18.82
CA PRO A 466 -4.37 36.13 -18.71
C PRO A 466 -5.57 35.34 -18.18
N VAL A 467 -6.01 34.35 -18.96
CA VAL A 467 -6.99 33.35 -18.51
C VAL A 467 -6.26 32.48 -17.49
N VAL A 468 -6.53 32.72 -16.21
CA VAL A 468 -6.07 31.87 -15.11
C VAL A 468 -6.68 30.49 -15.31
N ALA A 469 -5.86 29.46 -15.44
CA ALA A 469 -6.35 28.08 -15.51
C ALA A 469 -7.03 27.72 -14.17
N ALA A 470 -8.12 26.96 -14.20
CA ALA A 470 -8.87 26.58 -12.99
C ALA A 470 -8.02 25.85 -11.91
N ALA A 471 -6.80 25.40 -12.26
CA ALA A 471 -5.84 24.77 -11.35
C ALA A 471 -5.07 25.75 -10.44
N ASP A 472 -5.23 27.07 -10.62
CA ASP A 472 -4.55 28.11 -9.83
C ASP A 472 -5.51 28.94 -8.95
N LEU A 473 -6.75 28.46 -8.75
CA LEU A 473 -7.71 29.10 -7.86
C LEU A 473 -7.43 28.69 -6.41
N LEU A 474 -6.92 29.62 -5.61
CA LEU A 474 -6.72 29.44 -4.18
C LEU A 474 -7.92 30.01 -3.41
N SER A 475 -8.60 29.18 -2.62
CA SER A 475 -9.64 29.61 -1.68
C SER A 475 -9.18 29.33 -0.25
N LEU A 476 -9.12 30.37 0.59
CA LEU A 476 -8.73 30.25 1.98
C LEU A 476 -9.95 30.02 2.86
N LEU A 477 -10.15 28.76 3.23
CA LEU A 477 -11.33 28.32 3.98
C LEU A 477 -11.24 28.65 5.47
N TRP A 478 -10.05 28.59 6.07
CA TRP A 478 -9.85 28.82 7.50
C TRP A 478 -8.40 29.17 7.85
N VAL A 479 -8.21 29.99 8.89
CA VAL A 479 -6.91 30.38 9.45
C VAL A 479 -6.95 30.27 10.97
N HIS A 480 -5.94 29.67 11.57
CA HIS A 480 -5.76 29.72 13.01
C HIS A 480 -5.22 31.10 13.42
N PRO A 481 -5.83 31.83 14.39
CA PRO A 481 -5.43 33.20 14.75
C PRO A 481 -3.93 33.35 15.10
N ASP A 482 -3.36 32.38 15.84
CA ASP A 482 -1.93 32.41 16.19
C ASP A 482 -0.97 32.28 15.00
N CYS A 483 -1.45 31.83 13.82
CA CYS A 483 -0.62 31.72 12.63
C CYS A 483 -0.28 33.09 12.04
N ALA A 484 -1.22 34.04 12.01
CA ALA A 484 -0.99 35.38 11.45
C ALA A 484 0.13 36.12 12.21
N ALA A 485 0.12 36.06 13.54
CA ALA A 485 1.18 36.63 14.38
C ALA A 485 2.56 35.98 14.14
N ARG A 486 2.60 34.70 13.75
CA ARG A 486 3.85 33.97 13.45
C ARG A 486 4.34 34.25 12.04
N ILE A 487 3.45 34.45 11.05
CA ILE A 487 3.79 34.82 9.66
C ILE A 487 4.60 36.12 9.63
N ARG A 488 4.15 37.15 10.35
CA ARG A 488 4.84 38.45 10.47
C ARG A 488 6.27 38.35 11.01
N ARG A 489 6.61 37.27 11.73
CA ARG A 489 7.95 37.03 12.29
C ARG A 489 8.89 36.30 11.34
N VAL A 490 8.38 35.76 10.23
CA VAL A 490 9.18 35.06 9.23
C VAL A 490 9.79 36.07 8.26
N LYS A 491 11.12 36.23 8.32
CA LYS A 491 11.83 37.22 7.49
C LYS A 491 11.58 37.06 5.99
N ALA A 492 11.40 35.84 5.51
CA ALA A 492 11.16 35.55 4.09
C ALA A 492 9.82 36.10 3.57
N TYR A 493 8.84 36.35 4.45
CA TYR A 493 7.52 36.85 4.07
C TYR A 493 7.40 38.36 4.18
N LYS A 494 8.38 39.03 4.81
CA LYS A 494 8.34 40.48 5.07
C LYS A 494 8.14 41.30 3.80
N SER A 495 8.84 40.97 2.70
CA SER A 495 8.69 41.71 1.44
C SER A 495 7.31 41.57 0.79
N ILE A 496 6.61 40.46 1.05
CA ILE A 496 5.25 40.22 0.56
C ILE A 496 4.26 41.04 1.38
N LEU A 497 4.41 41.03 2.71
CA LEU A 497 3.57 41.80 3.63
C LEU A 497 3.75 43.32 3.45
N ASP A 498 5.00 43.81 3.34
CA ASP A 498 5.29 45.22 3.08
C ASP A 498 4.69 45.69 1.73
N ALA A 499 4.60 44.80 0.74
CA ALA A 499 3.96 45.10 -0.54
C ALA A 499 2.42 45.12 -0.43
N LEU A 500 1.84 44.28 0.42
CA LEU A 500 0.41 44.21 0.69
C LEU A 500 -0.12 45.47 1.41
N ASP A 501 0.65 46.01 2.35
CA ASP A 501 0.30 47.24 3.10
C ASP A 501 0.11 48.46 2.17
N ASN A 502 0.78 48.45 1.02
CA ASN A 502 0.70 49.52 0.03
C ASN A 502 -0.45 49.32 -0.99
N ARG A 503 -1.20 48.21 -0.92
CA ARG A 503 -2.33 47.93 -1.81
C ARG A 503 -3.67 48.34 -1.18
N PRO A 504 -4.54 49.05 -1.93
CA PRO A 504 -5.88 49.40 -1.44
C PRO A 504 -6.73 48.15 -1.19
N VAL A 505 -7.57 48.20 -0.15
CA VAL A 505 -8.49 47.09 0.23
C VAL A 505 -9.47 46.81 -0.90
N ASP A 506 -9.59 45.54 -1.31
CA ASP A 506 -10.54 45.11 -2.33
C ASP A 506 -11.82 44.61 -1.66
N TRP A 507 -12.84 45.47 -1.60
CA TRP A 507 -14.13 45.22 -0.97
C TRP A 507 -14.95 44.10 -1.63
N ALA A 508 -14.54 43.58 -2.79
CA ALA A 508 -15.18 42.44 -3.44
C ALA A 508 -14.61 41.08 -2.99
N LEU A 509 -13.41 41.06 -2.39
CA LEU A 509 -12.74 39.86 -1.84
C LEU A 509 -12.71 39.88 -0.30
N ASP A 510 -12.69 41.09 0.27
CA ASP A 510 -12.63 41.35 1.71
C ASP A 510 -14.04 41.76 2.20
N ASP A 511 -14.86 40.79 2.64
CA ASP A 511 -16.21 41.03 3.14
C ASP A 511 -16.24 42.12 4.25
N ALA A 512 -17.16 43.08 4.14
CA ALA A 512 -17.28 44.19 5.08
C ALA A 512 -17.77 43.72 6.46
N ALA A 513 -16.86 43.44 7.38
CA ALA A 513 -17.16 43.07 8.77
C ALA A 513 -17.11 44.30 9.71
N PRO A 514 -17.88 44.31 10.83
CA PRO A 514 -17.85 45.39 11.84
C PRO A 514 -16.46 45.57 12.47
N ALA A 515 -16.16 46.76 13.00
CA ALA A 515 -14.81 47.17 13.42
C ALA A 515 -14.06 46.26 14.42
N ALA A 516 -14.77 45.39 15.16
CA ALA A 516 -14.15 44.39 16.04
C ALA A 516 -13.54 43.19 15.28
N GLU A 517 -13.94 42.98 14.03
CA GLU A 517 -13.51 41.88 13.15
C GLU A 517 -12.51 42.34 12.07
N GLN A 518 -12.16 43.62 12.01
CA GLN A 518 -11.18 44.17 11.06
C GLN A 518 -9.77 43.58 11.24
N MET A 519 -9.35 43.35 12.48
CA MET A 519 -8.05 42.71 12.76
C MET A 519 -7.98 41.26 12.24
N LEU A 520 -9.12 40.55 12.24
CA LEU A 520 -9.22 39.20 11.67
C LEU A 520 -9.22 39.23 10.14
N LEU A 521 -9.78 40.30 9.54
CA LEU A 521 -9.77 40.53 8.10
C LEU A 521 -8.33 40.76 7.59
N ASP A 522 -7.58 41.65 8.27
CA ASP A 522 -6.19 41.95 7.94
C ASP A 522 -5.30 40.72 8.11
N ASP A 523 -5.46 39.97 9.21
CA ASP A 523 -4.76 38.70 9.44
C ASP A 523 -5.03 37.68 8.32
N ARG A 524 -6.28 37.58 7.86
CA ARG A 524 -6.68 36.66 6.79
C ARG A 524 -6.11 37.09 5.43
N ARG A 525 -6.07 38.40 5.16
CA ARG A 525 -5.50 38.99 3.94
C ARG A 525 -3.99 38.76 3.87
N GLU A 526 -3.27 38.95 4.97
CA GLU A 526 -1.84 38.67 5.07
C GLU A 526 -1.53 37.19 4.82
N VAL A 527 -2.29 36.28 5.43
CA VAL A 527 -2.10 34.83 5.24
C VAL A 527 -2.38 34.44 3.80
N PHE A 528 -3.46 34.97 3.21
CA PHE A 528 -3.83 34.71 1.82
C PHE A 528 -2.74 35.15 0.85
N GLU A 529 -2.24 36.39 1.00
CA GLU A 529 -1.20 36.94 0.13
C GLU A 529 0.11 36.12 0.23
N VAL A 530 0.48 35.69 1.44
CA VAL A 530 1.64 34.81 1.63
C VAL A 530 1.44 33.46 0.95
N MET A 531 0.23 32.88 1.00
CA MET A 531 -0.04 31.62 0.29
C MET A 531 -0.04 31.77 -1.24
N ALA A 532 -0.44 32.94 -1.75
CA ALA A 532 -0.49 33.23 -3.18
C ALA A 532 0.90 33.53 -3.77
N GLU A 533 1.72 34.33 -3.08
CA GLU A 533 2.97 34.88 -3.62
C GLU A 533 4.23 34.18 -3.11
N ALA A 534 4.20 33.56 -1.92
CA ALA A 534 5.40 32.92 -1.39
C ALA A 534 5.69 31.57 -2.07
N SER A 535 6.96 31.29 -2.31
CA SER A 535 7.38 30.01 -2.88
C SER A 535 7.18 28.87 -1.86
N PRO A 536 6.44 27.79 -2.21
CA PRO A 536 6.27 26.67 -1.31
C PRO A 536 7.57 25.88 -1.18
N ASN A 537 7.79 25.33 0.01
CA ASN A 537 8.90 24.44 0.27
C ASN A 537 8.59 23.05 -0.27
N GLY A 538 9.57 22.44 -0.92
CA GLY A 538 9.57 21.02 -1.20
C GLY A 538 9.95 20.19 0.03
N TYR A 539 10.00 18.88 -0.13
CA TYR A 539 10.32 17.92 0.92
C TYR A 539 11.64 18.23 1.67
N GLU A 540 12.71 18.59 0.93
CA GLU A 540 14.01 18.93 1.54
C GLU A 540 13.94 20.16 2.44
N GLY A 541 13.15 21.18 2.04
CA GLY A 541 12.91 22.38 2.83
C GLY A 541 12.13 22.09 4.11
N LEU A 542 11.16 21.19 4.04
CA LEU A 542 10.41 20.73 5.21
C LEU A 542 11.30 19.97 6.20
N ALA A 543 12.12 19.04 5.71
CA ALA A 543 13.07 18.29 6.54
C ALA A 543 14.12 19.22 7.18
N ALA A 544 14.58 20.24 6.46
CA ALA A 544 15.49 21.25 7.00
C ALA A 544 14.83 22.10 8.11
N ALA A 545 13.56 22.49 7.93
CA ALA A 545 12.80 23.23 8.93
C ALA A 545 12.54 22.42 10.21
N LEU A 546 12.28 21.11 10.09
CA LEU A 546 12.14 20.23 11.24
C LEU A 546 13.45 20.12 12.03
N ARG A 547 14.58 19.97 11.33
CA ARG A 547 15.91 19.91 11.97
C ARG A 547 16.28 21.23 12.65
N SER A 548 16.01 22.36 12.02
CA SER A 548 16.32 23.68 12.61
C SER A 548 15.37 24.06 13.76
N GLY A 549 14.19 23.43 13.83
CA GLY A 549 13.28 23.56 14.95
C GLY A 549 13.73 22.84 16.22
N CYS A 550 14.59 21.82 16.12
CA CYS A 550 15.14 21.10 17.26
C CYS A 550 16.34 21.87 17.86
N ARG A 551 16.18 22.41 19.07
CA ARG A 551 17.28 23.01 19.82
C ARG A 551 18.19 21.94 20.41
N GLU A 552 19.42 22.33 20.73
CA GLU A 552 20.44 21.45 21.35
C GLU A 552 20.00 20.89 22.70
N ASP A 553 19.06 21.54 23.40
CA ASP A 553 18.45 21.08 24.65
C ASP A 553 17.30 20.07 24.44
N GLY A 554 17.09 19.61 23.21
CA GLY A 554 16.03 18.66 22.83
C GLY A 554 14.64 19.30 22.74
N LYS A 555 14.50 20.60 22.98
CA LYS A 555 13.20 21.28 22.85
C LYS A 555 12.93 21.61 21.40
N PHE A 556 11.73 21.25 20.94
CA PHE A 556 11.25 21.59 19.62
C PHE A 556 10.57 22.98 19.64
N VAL A 557 11.05 23.87 18.79
CA VAL A 557 10.41 25.16 18.50
C VAL A 557 9.74 25.04 17.13
N PRO A 558 8.40 25.02 17.08
CA PRO A 558 7.66 24.88 15.83
C PRO A 558 8.06 25.96 14.82
N GLN A 559 8.57 25.53 13.66
CA GLN A 559 8.79 26.42 12.52
C GLN A 559 7.47 26.66 11.77
N LEU A 560 7.38 27.78 11.06
CA LEU A 560 6.28 28.06 10.15
C LEU A 560 6.80 27.92 8.71
N VAL A 561 6.19 27.04 7.94
CA VAL A 561 6.65 26.66 6.60
C VAL A 561 5.45 26.56 5.67
N LEU A 562 5.52 27.25 4.53
CA LEU A 562 4.56 27.06 3.44
C LEU A 562 4.96 25.84 2.61
N VAL A 563 4.02 24.93 2.36
CA VAL A 563 4.21 23.72 1.55
C VAL A 563 3.07 23.58 0.55
N ARG A 564 3.36 22.97 -0.60
CA ARG A 564 2.34 22.56 -1.58
C ARG A 564 2.30 21.05 -1.61
N ALA A 565 1.22 20.47 -1.12
CA ALA A 565 1.02 19.02 -1.04
C ALA A 565 -0.47 18.69 -1.11
N GLU A 566 -0.77 17.42 -1.40
CA GLU A 566 -2.11 16.87 -1.21
C GLU A 566 -2.31 16.61 0.29
N LEU A 567 -3.33 17.24 0.87
CA LEU A 567 -3.68 17.04 2.27
C LEU A 567 -4.62 15.83 2.37
N SER A 568 -4.13 14.74 2.95
CA SER A 568 -4.97 13.61 3.36
C SER A 568 -5.19 13.67 4.87
N THR A 569 -6.43 13.84 5.30
CA THR A 569 -6.82 13.78 6.71
C THR A 569 -7.62 12.50 6.94
N PRO A 570 -7.00 11.39 7.36
CA PRO A 570 -7.75 10.22 7.79
C PRO A 570 -8.49 10.58 9.08
N PHE A 571 -9.76 10.94 8.97
CA PHE A 571 -10.60 11.23 10.13
C PHE A 571 -10.93 9.92 10.84
N ASP A 572 -10.84 9.92 12.17
CA ASP A 572 -11.41 8.87 12.99
C ASP A 572 -12.92 8.80 12.73
N ALA A 573 -13.38 7.68 12.18
CA ALA A 573 -14.78 7.47 11.80
C ALA A 573 -15.73 7.54 13.01
N LYS A 574 -15.26 7.18 14.21
CA LYS A 574 -16.05 7.27 15.43
C LYS A 574 -16.22 8.72 15.86
N ALA A 575 -15.14 9.50 15.81
CA ALA A 575 -15.19 10.93 16.09
C ALA A 575 -16.05 11.67 15.06
N ARG A 576 -15.94 11.31 13.77
CA ARG A 576 -16.78 11.86 12.69
C ARG A 576 -18.26 11.58 12.92
N LEU A 577 -18.63 10.33 13.27
CA LEU A 577 -20.02 9.98 13.54
C LEU A 577 -20.57 10.75 14.76
N LYS A 578 -19.78 10.87 15.84
CA LYS A 578 -20.15 11.69 17.01
C LYS A 578 -20.35 13.15 16.66
N ALA A 579 -19.45 13.73 15.86
CA ALA A 579 -19.56 15.10 15.41
C ALA A 579 -20.83 15.29 14.56
N MET A 580 -21.12 14.37 13.64
CA MET A 580 -22.31 14.44 12.80
C MET A 580 -23.61 14.35 13.62
N ILE A 581 -23.69 13.44 14.59
CA ILE A 581 -24.81 13.39 15.55
C ILE A 581 -24.96 14.72 16.28
N THR A 582 -23.85 15.27 16.79
CA THR A 582 -23.86 16.54 17.53
C THR A 582 -24.32 17.72 16.66
N THR A 583 -23.96 17.74 15.38
CA THR A 583 -24.37 18.77 14.42
C THR A 583 -25.82 18.64 14.00
N VAL A 584 -26.33 17.42 13.83
CA VAL A 584 -27.69 17.16 13.33
C VAL A 584 -28.75 17.25 14.44
N LYS A 585 -28.40 16.86 15.66
CA LYS A 585 -29.36 16.80 16.80
C LYS A 585 -30.10 18.12 17.08
N PRO A 586 -29.46 19.31 17.04
CA PRO A 586 -30.16 20.60 17.21
C PRO A 586 -31.07 20.97 16.04
N LEU A 587 -30.91 20.30 14.89
CA LEU A 587 -31.70 20.55 13.69
C LEU A 587 -32.97 19.70 13.65
N LEU A 588 -33.11 18.66 14.48
CA LEU A 588 -34.32 17.85 14.53
C LEU A 588 -35.53 18.72 14.90
N ALA A 589 -36.63 18.60 14.14
CA ALA A 589 -37.86 19.32 14.40
C ALA A 589 -38.53 18.79 15.69
N ASP A 590 -39.56 19.49 16.19
CA ASP A 590 -40.29 19.11 17.43
C ASP A 590 -40.88 17.68 17.39
N ASP A 591 -41.02 17.07 16.20
CA ASP A 591 -41.48 15.69 15.98
C ASP A 591 -40.31 14.72 15.71
N ALA A 592 -39.20 14.90 16.43
CA ALA A 592 -37.92 14.22 16.23
C ALA A 592 -38.02 12.67 16.26
N ASP A 593 -38.99 12.10 16.97
CA ASP A 593 -39.15 10.65 17.09
C ASP A 593 -39.88 10.03 15.88
N ALA A 594 -40.58 10.84 15.07
CA ALA A 594 -41.35 10.39 13.91
C ALA A 594 -40.63 10.60 12.56
N SER A 595 -39.47 11.28 12.57
CA SER A 595 -38.71 11.62 11.38
C SER A 595 -37.64 10.55 11.05
N ASP A 596 -37.43 10.28 9.76
CA ASP A 596 -36.43 9.31 9.31
C ASP A 596 -35.01 9.72 9.75
N LEU A 597 -34.73 11.03 9.79
CA LEU A 597 -33.48 11.58 10.31
C LEU A 597 -33.33 11.37 11.81
N GLY A 598 -34.39 11.59 12.59
CA GLY A 598 -34.39 11.35 14.03
C GLY A 598 -34.18 9.87 14.37
N ALA A 599 -34.81 8.97 13.62
CA ALA A 599 -34.60 7.53 13.73
C ALA A 599 -33.15 7.13 13.40
N ALA A 600 -32.55 7.70 12.35
CA ALA A 600 -31.15 7.47 11.98
C ALA A 600 -30.17 7.95 13.06
N VAL A 601 -30.40 9.14 13.62
CA VAL A 601 -29.59 9.70 14.72
C VAL A 601 -29.74 8.85 15.99
N ALA A 602 -30.96 8.49 16.38
CA ALA A 602 -31.22 7.67 17.57
C ALA A 602 -30.59 6.27 17.46
N ASN A 603 -30.62 5.66 16.27
CA ASN A 603 -29.97 4.38 16.02
C ASN A 603 -28.44 4.48 16.11
N ALA A 604 -27.84 5.54 15.57
CA ALA A 604 -26.40 5.77 15.68
C ALA A 604 -25.96 6.07 17.12
N GLU A 605 -26.76 6.83 17.89
CA GLU A 605 -26.51 7.07 19.33
C GLU A 605 -26.61 5.80 20.16
N ARG A 606 -27.64 4.97 19.93
CA ARG A 606 -27.81 3.68 20.60
C ARG A 606 -26.64 2.75 20.29
N PHE A 607 -26.18 2.75 19.05
CA PHE A 607 -25.01 1.99 18.63
C PHE A 607 -23.75 2.47 19.33
N LEU A 608 -23.46 3.78 19.34
CA LEU A 608 -22.30 4.34 20.00
C LEU A 608 -22.31 4.17 21.53
N GLY A 609 -23.49 4.08 22.15
CA GLY A 609 -23.65 3.84 23.58
C GLY A 609 -23.50 2.37 24.00
N ALA A 610 -23.75 1.43 23.08
CA ALA A 610 -23.64 -0.01 23.32
C ALA A 610 -22.32 -0.61 22.82
N ALA A 611 -21.57 0.11 21.99
CA ALA A 611 -20.37 -0.39 21.34
C ALA A 611 -19.10 -0.18 22.18
N ASP A 612 -18.28 -1.23 22.28
CA ASP A 612 -16.93 -1.21 22.88
C ASP A 612 -15.94 -0.38 22.03
N GLU A 613 -14.69 -0.23 22.48
CA GLU A 613 -13.65 0.55 21.78
C GLU A 613 -13.27 0.01 20.38
N LEU A 614 -13.58 -1.26 20.06
CA LEU A 614 -13.22 -1.95 18.82
C LEU A 614 -14.40 -2.10 17.85
N VAL A 615 -14.76 -1.03 17.14
CA VAL A 615 -15.79 -1.06 16.08
C VAL A 615 -15.14 -0.84 14.72
N SER A 616 -15.51 -1.65 13.73
CA SER A 616 -15.01 -1.49 12.36
C SER A 616 -15.45 -0.16 11.75
N LYS A 617 -14.52 0.45 10.98
CA LYS A 617 -14.73 1.74 10.31
C LYS A 617 -15.95 1.72 9.38
N SER A 618 -16.17 0.61 8.68
CA SER A 618 -17.29 0.43 7.74
C SER A 618 -18.67 0.52 8.41
N VAL A 619 -18.81 0.04 9.64
CA VAL A 619 -20.08 0.13 10.39
C VAL A 619 -20.33 1.58 10.82
N LEU A 620 -19.28 2.27 11.28
CA LEU A 620 -19.36 3.69 11.66
C LEU A 620 -19.68 4.57 10.44
N GLU A 621 -19.08 4.29 9.29
CA GLU A 621 -19.37 4.95 8.02
C GLU A 621 -20.78 4.62 7.50
N GLY A 622 -21.28 3.42 7.74
CA GLY A 622 -22.66 3.04 7.44
C GLY A 622 -23.68 3.89 8.20
N TYR A 623 -23.50 4.07 9.51
CA TYR A 623 -24.36 4.96 10.32
C TYR A 623 -24.22 6.43 9.89
N ALA A 624 -23.00 6.86 9.57
CA ALA A 624 -22.77 8.21 9.07
C ALA A 624 -23.52 8.45 7.74
N HIS A 625 -23.47 7.48 6.83
CA HIS A 625 -24.15 7.56 5.55
C HIS A 625 -25.68 7.52 5.70
N GLN A 626 -26.22 6.76 6.64
CA GLN A 626 -27.66 6.75 6.94
C GLN A 626 -28.15 8.11 7.43
N ILE A 627 -27.41 8.78 8.32
CA ILE A 627 -27.73 10.13 8.78
C ILE A 627 -27.67 11.12 7.60
N GLN A 628 -26.67 11.00 6.73
CA GLN A 628 -26.54 11.86 5.54
C GLN A 628 -27.71 11.68 4.55
N GLN A 629 -28.06 10.43 4.22
CA GLN A 629 -29.19 10.14 3.33
C GLN A 629 -30.53 10.63 3.89
N ALA A 630 -30.77 10.41 5.19
CA ALA A 630 -31.99 10.88 5.84
C ALA A 630 -32.05 12.41 5.89
N PHE A 631 -30.89 13.08 6.04
CA PHE A 631 -30.81 14.54 6.00
C PHE A 631 -31.12 15.10 4.62
N GLU A 632 -30.66 14.45 3.55
CA GLU A 632 -30.92 14.85 2.15
C GLU A 632 -32.39 14.65 1.71
N ALA A 633 -33.07 13.69 2.34
CA ALA A 633 -34.44 13.31 2.03
C ALA A 633 -35.48 14.24 2.67
N GLU A 634 -35.18 14.82 3.84
CA GLU A 634 -36.08 15.75 4.54
C GLU A 634 -35.97 17.18 4.00
N ASP A 635 -37.09 17.88 3.84
CA ASP A 635 -37.12 19.25 3.35
C ASP A 635 -36.77 20.23 4.47
N ARG A 636 -35.61 20.89 4.34
CA ARG A 636 -34.99 21.71 5.39
C ARG A 636 -34.41 22.99 4.78
N PRO A 637 -34.27 24.08 5.56
CA PRO A 637 -33.71 25.35 5.08
C PRO A 637 -32.20 25.29 4.77
N LEU A 638 -31.55 24.15 5.01
CA LEU A 638 -30.13 23.92 4.73
C LEU A 638 -29.95 23.18 3.40
N PRO A 639 -28.83 23.41 2.67
CA PRO A 639 -28.54 22.68 1.45
C PRO A 639 -28.51 21.16 1.66
N LYS A 640 -28.94 20.38 0.66
CA LYS A 640 -28.97 18.91 0.77
C LYS A 640 -27.60 18.30 1.10
N HIS A 641 -26.51 18.88 0.59
CA HIS A 641 -25.12 18.46 0.82
C HIS A 641 -24.48 19.10 2.06
N TYR A 642 -25.27 19.59 3.02
CA TYR A 642 -24.73 20.30 4.20
C TYR A 642 -23.85 19.42 5.11
N LEU A 643 -24.09 18.10 5.14
CA LEU A 643 -23.33 17.14 5.96
C LEU A 643 -22.16 16.46 5.22
N GLY A 644 -21.95 16.78 3.94
CA GLY A 644 -20.93 16.16 3.08
C GLY A 644 -21.29 16.23 1.61
#